data_AF-A0A9X3YGM4-F1
#
_entry.id   AF-A0A9X3YGM4-F1
#
_cell.length_a   1.000
_cell.length_b   1.000
_cell.length_c   1.000
_cell.angle_alpha   90.00
_cell.angle_beta   90.00
_cell.angle_gamma   90.00
#
_symmetry.space_group_name_H-M   'P 1'
#
loop_
_entity.id
_entity.type
_entity.pdbx_description
1 polymer ?
#
loop_
_entity_poly.entity_id
_entity_poly.type
_entity_poly.pdbx_seq_one_letter_code
_entity_poly.pdbx_strand_id
1 'polypeptide(L)'
;MTDPIASHPGNVLPFARPRTASERGGAAGMSGILRVGSHRVDLGALRVISDPERPRLTLKAAMVLVELARRGGQTLSRDDLLGTVWAGTTPTPEVVTQAIRELRRALGDKGDGPRQIETVPKLGYRLVVPVEFVAAVEPAAAGAANDATPAPIEPVDVASPPRRKSSWRAMLATLAVVATLAAALVVYALLPRAVAYEWRAQSLRVLTNLPGPEQYPHISNDGLRFAYSRFDGVDERVSVREIDASRAREIEGDGDAHDHYAVWSPNDAELAFIRKEKDRCRIVATPLAGGPVRELGACGREVATLYSWTPDGGAIVSSGLDGPDGFGTRPVVQHPGRAPQEIVYPRAQTSYDLDPKYSPDGRRLAFRRGTIPFSDLYVMEVGDPDSVRRLTRLASTMFGYDWTRDGAALVFSSDHEGPPALYAVDVADARLTALGIAPATWPDLALHADVGVYEIPEHHIQMRRLDLARADKPAPLAASSANDVGARISPDGKRVALLSDRSGSWQVWIHDLTTGDAFAISNLARRMPEFPEWRPDGRAVGFITHGSGPGDAREIEIDSRVERRLGSAGLDARRVTYAADGAVLLVAVKNGAAALYRVEADRETELVAGASFAREAAGGDVLFNYADRDGLFRRSARDGAIALLTPDVSNRLRRGWDIVGNHVYYVEPMREHAPVMRYDLASGALDEVAATRCGVSAHSLSVFADERAAIASCSESYESDVGLLRIDRGG
;
A
#
# COMPACT_ATOMS: atom_id res chain seq x y z
N MET A 1 -21.59 -4.61 -44.67
CA MET A 1 -20.97 -4.33 -45.99
C MET A 1 -20.21 -3.02 -45.86
N THR A 2 -18.92 -2.89 -46.20
CA THR A 2 -17.90 -3.90 -46.54
C THR A 2 -16.52 -3.22 -46.51
N ASP A 3 -15.59 -3.75 -45.72
CA ASP A 3 -14.14 -3.67 -45.98
C ASP A 3 -13.77 -4.61 -47.18
N PRO A 4 -12.52 -4.66 -47.76
CA PRO A 4 -11.22 -4.33 -47.12
C PRO A 4 -10.05 -3.76 -48.00
N ILE A 5 -8.94 -3.40 -47.31
CA ILE A 5 -7.47 -3.63 -47.64
C ILE A 5 -6.80 -3.03 -48.91
N ALA A 6 -5.65 -2.32 -48.71
CA ALA A 6 -4.31 -2.47 -49.37
C ALA A 6 -3.43 -1.18 -49.28
N SER A 7 -2.08 -1.15 -49.30
CA SER A 7 -1.01 -2.11 -48.90
C SER A 7 0.44 -1.52 -48.99
N HIS A 8 1.23 -1.51 -47.89
CA HIS A 8 2.74 -1.63 -47.81
C HIS A 8 3.65 -0.65 -48.62
N PRO A 9 5.02 -0.70 -48.57
CA PRO A 9 6.02 -1.42 -47.73
C PRO A 9 6.89 -0.43 -46.87
N GLY A 10 8.10 -0.67 -46.30
CA GLY A 10 8.99 -1.83 -46.08
C GLY A 10 10.45 -1.45 -45.63
N ASN A 11 11.30 -2.44 -45.37
CA ASN A 11 12.76 -2.43 -44.98
C ASN A 11 13.15 -1.86 -43.58
N VAL A 12 13.91 -2.53 -42.66
CA VAL A 12 15.22 -3.29 -42.71
C VAL A 12 16.42 -2.31 -42.67
N LEU A 13 17.41 -2.31 -41.75
CA LEU A 13 17.89 -3.08 -40.55
C LEU A 13 18.79 -2.11 -39.68
N PRO A 14 19.65 -2.43 -38.65
CA PRO A 14 20.03 -3.71 -38.00
C PRO A 14 20.09 -3.75 -36.42
N PHE A 15 20.38 -4.96 -35.89
CA PHE A 15 20.93 -5.34 -34.56
C PHE A 15 21.12 -4.33 -33.40
N ALA A 16 20.57 -4.68 -32.23
CA ALA A 16 21.07 -4.30 -30.90
C ALA A 16 21.09 -5.53 -29.95
N ARG A 17 21.96 -5.54 -28.94
CA ARG A 17 22.14 -6.68 -28.00
C ARG A 17 21.11 -6.66 -26.87
N PRO A 18 20.69 -7.82 -26.32
CA PRO A 18 19.97 -7.86 -25.05
C PRO A 18 20.88 -7.35 -23.92
N ARG A 19 20.38 -6.41 -23.10
CA ARG A 19 21.02 -6.01 -21.84
C ARG A 19 20.69 -7.02 -20.74
N THR A 20 21.68 -7.37 -19.93
CA THR A 20 21.59 -8.35 -18.85
C THR A 20 20.73 -7.85 -17.68
N ALA A 21 19.85 -8.70 -17.16
CA ALA A 21 19.12 -8.43 -15.92
C ALA A 21 20.07 -8.61 -14.71
N SER A 22 20.57 -7.49 -14.16
CA SER A 22 21.51 -7.50 -13.03
C SER A 22 21.44 -6.21 -12.19
N GLU A 23 20.24 -5.69 -11.91
CA GLU A 23 20.06 -4.48 -11.07
C GLU A 23 18.62 -4.38 -10.52
N ARG A 24 18.20 -5.39 -9.73
CA ARG A 24 16.98 -5.36 -8.89
C ARG A 24 17.18 -6.19 -7.60
N GLY A 25 17.64 -5.53 -6.54
CA GLY A 25 17.73 -6.08 -5.19
C GLY A 25 16.53 -5.65 -4.33
N GLY A 26 16.19 -6.44 -3.29
CA GLY A 26 15.00 -6.20 -2.45
C GLY A 26 13.75 -6.98 -2.90
N ALA A 27 12.80 -7.16 -1.97
CA ALA A 27 11.46 -7.80 -2.03
C ALA A 27 11.04 -8.68 -3.24
N ALA A 28 11.09 -8.17 -4.48
CA ALA A 28 10.44 -8.72 -5.69
C ALA A 28 11.00 -10.05 -6.26
N GLY A 29 11.51 -10.95 -5.42
CA GLY A 29 12.18 -12.20 -5.82
C GLY A 29 11.48 -13.52 -5.45
N MET A 30 10.36 -13.49 -4.72
CA MET A 30 9.72 -14.69 -4.15
C MET A 30 8.51 -15.25 -4.94
N SER A 31 7.98 -14.54 -5.93
CA SER A 31 6.95 -15.08 -6.84
C SER A 31 7.54 -15.34 -8.23
N GLY A 32 7.36 -16.56 -8.73
CA GLY A 32 7.93 -17.03 -10.01
C GLY A 32 8.50 -18.44 -9.92
N ILE A 33 8.91 -18.99 -11.07
CA ILE A 33 9.52 -20.30 -11.17
C ILE A 33 11.03 -20.12 -11.40
N LEU A 34 11.83 -20.46 -10.41
CA LEU A 34 13.29 -20.43 -10.51
C LEU A 34 13.78 -21.70 -11.22
N ARG A 35 14.35 -21.57 -12.42
CA ARG A 35 15.04 -22.65 -13.10
C ARG A 35 16.48 -22.73 -12.59
N VAL A 36 16.87 -23.85 -12.00
CA VAL A 36 18.21 -24.12 -11.44
C VAL A 36 18.75 -25.37 -12.14
N GLY A 37 19.51 -25.16 -13.22
CA GLY A 37 19.87 -26.24 -14.15
C GLY A 37 18.62 -26.93 -14.72
N SER A 38 18.51 -28.24 -14.51
CA SER A 38 17.35 -29.07 -14.87
C SER A 38 16.12 -28.86 -13.98
N HIS A 39 16.27 -28.26 -12.79
CA HIS A 39 15.21 -28.20 -11.80
C HIS A 39 14.36 -26.94 -11.96
N ARG A 40 13.04 -27.07 -11.85
CA ARG A 40 12.10 -25.94 -11.78
C ARG A 40 11.59 -25.85 -10.34
N VAL A 41 11.92 -24.78 -9.64
CA VAL A 41 11.50 -24.53 -8.24
C VAL A 41 10.40 -23.49 -8.23
N ASP A 42 9.25 -23.85 -7.67
CA ASP A 42 8.17 -22.93 -7.33
C ASP A 42 8.54 -22.20 -6.05
N LEU A 43 8.82 -20.88 -6.15
CA LEU A 43 9.17 -20.07 -4.98
C LEU A 43 7.94 -19.70 -4.14
N GLY A 44 6.74 -19.68 -4.73
CA GLY A 44 5.48 -19.41 -4.04
C GLY A 44 4.92 -20.64 -3.32
N ALA A 45 4.98 -21.82 -3.95
CA ALA A 45 4.55 -23.08 -3.35
C ALA A 45 5.69 -23.88 -2.68
N LEU A 46 6.88 -23.29 -2.55
CA LEU A 46 8.08 -23.82 -1.87
C LEU A 46 8.41 -25.28 -2.24
N ARG A 47 8.43 -25.60 -3.54
CA ARG A 47 8.60 -27.00 -4.02
C ARG A 47 9.34 -27.11 -5.34
N VAL A 48 9.95 -28.27 -5.61
CA VAL A 48 10.48 -28.61 -6.93
C VAL A 48 9.34 -29.14 -7.80
N ILE A 49 8.97 -28.42 -8.86
CA ILE A 49 7.91 -28.78 -9.81
C ILE A 49 8.36 -29.92 -10.73
N SER A 50 9.65 -29.93 -11.10
CA SER A 50 10.21 -30.87 -12.08
C SER A 50 10.38 -32.30 -11.58
N ASP A 51 10.16 -32.56 -10.28
CA ASP A 51 10.29 -33.86 -9.64
C ASP A 51 9.39 -33.88 -8.37
N PRO A 52 8.13 -34.35 -8.46
CA PRO A 52 7.16 -34.26 -7.37
C PRO A 52 7.52 -35.05 -6.10
N GLU A 53 8.41 -36.03 -6.19
CA GLU A 53 8.88 -36.85 -5.06
C GLU A 53 9.91 -36.12 -4.19
N ARG A 54 10.26 -34.86 -4.53
CA ARG A 54 11.18 -34.05 -3.73
C ARG A 54 10.49 -33.43 -2.51
N PRO A 55 11.20 -33.35 -1.37
CA PRO A 55 10.68 -32.66 -0.20
C PRO A 55 10.42 -31.18 -0.53
N ARG A 56 9.35 -30.64 0.04
CA ARG A 56 9.13 -29.18 0.09
C ARG A 56 10.31 -28.49 0.78
N LEU A 57 10.54 -27.25 0.38
CA LEU A 57 11.51 -26.35 1.00
C LEU A 57 10.87 -25.60 2.17
N THR A 58 11.68 -25.29 3.18
CA THR A 58 11.40 -24.25 4.15
C THR A 58 11.57 -22.88 3.51
N LEU A 59 10.85 -21.87 4.02
CA LEU A 59 10.95 -20.49 3.51
C LEU A 59 12.40 -19.98 3.54
N LYS A 60 13.14 -20.26 4.62
CA LYS A 60 14.55 -19.86 4.74
C LYS A 60 15.47 -20.60 3.75
N ALA A 61 15.23 -21.88 3.46
CA ALA A 61 15.96 -22.58 2.40
C ALA A 61 15.69 -21.97 1.02
N ALA A 62 14.42 -21.66 0.69
CA ALA A 62 14.07 -20.97 -0.56
C ALA A 62 14.70 -19.58 -0.66
N MET A 63 14.73 -18.78 0.42
CA MET A 63 15.41 -17.49 0.46
C MET A 63 16.94 -17.62 0.23
N VAL A 64 17.61 -18.61 0.83
CA VAL A 64 19.03 -18.90 0.56
C VAL A 64 19.25 -19.24 -0.93
N LEU A 65 18.35 -20.01 -1.54
CA LEU A 65 18.43 -20.31 -2.98
C LEU A 65 18.24 -19.06 -3.85
N VAL A 66 17.33 -18.16 -3.49
CA VAL A 66 17.08 -16.90 -4.22
C VAL A 66 18.30 -15.96 -4.14
N GLU A 67 18.97 -15.84 -2.99
CA GLU A 67 20.15 -14.98 -2.90
C GLU A 67 21.38 -15.59 -3.62
N LEU A 68 21.59 -16.92 -3.51
CA LEU A 68 22.58 -17.63 -4.33
C LEU A 68 22.31 -17.49 -5.85
N ALA A 69 21.03 -17.44 -6.25
CA ALA A 69 20.60 -17.24 -7.63
C ALA A 69 20.85 -15.80 -8.12
N ARG A 70 20.45 -14.80 -7.34
CA ARG A 70 20.66 -13.36 -7.63
C ARG A 70 22.14 -13.03 -7.87
N ARG A 71 23.04 -13.72 -7.17
CA ARG A 71 24.49 -13.50 -7.21
C ARG A 71 25.21 -14.29 -8.30
N GLY A 72 24.48 -15.00 -9.18
CA GLY A 72 25.01 -15.48 -10.47
C GLY A 72 26.24 -16.39 -10.40
N GLY A 73 26.35 -17.23 -9.36
CA GLY A 73 27.50 -18.13 -9.16
C GLY A 73 28.70 -17.51 -8.43
N GLN A 74 28.59 -16.28 -7.93
CA GLN A 74 29.51 -15.75 -6.92
C GLN A 74 29.44 -16.57 -5.62
N THR A 75 30.52 -16.56 -4.84
CA THR A 75 30.55 -17.23 -3.52
C THR A 75 30.06 -16.28 -2.45
N LEU A 76 28.99 -16.67 -1.76
CA LEU A 76 28.48 -15.96 -0.57
C LEU A 76 29.03 -16.63 0.69
N SER A 77 29.46 -15.82 1.66
CA SER A 77 29.90 -16.31 2.96
C SER A 77 28.73 -16.75 3.83
N ARG A 78 29.03 -17.36 4.98
CA ARG A 78 27.99 -17.65 5.98
C ARG A 78 27.38 -16.35 6.50
N ASP A 79 28.20 -15.33 6.69
CA ASP A 79 27.79 -14.09 7.35
C ASP A 79 26.96 -13.21 6.41
N ASP A 80 27.25 -13.23 5.10
CA ASP A 80 26.38 -12.64 4.07
C ASP A 80 24.99 -13.28 4.07
N LEU A 81 24.94 -14.63 4.14
CA LEU A 81 23.69 -15.38 4.13
C LEU A 81 22.90 -15.21 5.44
N LEU A 82 23.57 -15.15 6.59
CA LEU A 82 22.96 -14.82 7.89
C LEU A 82 22.39 -13.40 7.86
N GLY A 83 23.21 -12.40 7.50
CA GLY A 83 22.80 -10.99 7.45
C GLY A 83 21.70 -10.69 6.44
N THR A 84 21.62 -11.43 5.33
CA THR A 84 20.59 -11.22 4.30
C THR A 84 19.29 -12.00 4.57
N VAL A 85 19.40 -13.29 4.93
CA VAL A 85 18.23 -14.19 5.03
C VAL A 85 17.68 -14.29 6.47
N TRP A 86 18.47 -13.92 7.48
CA TRP A 86 18.10 -13.90 8.90
C TRP A 86 18.26 -12.50 9.55
N ALA A 87 18.22 -11.44 8.74
CA ALA A 87 18.08 -10.05 9.21
C ALA A 87 16.98 -9.92 10.28
N GLY A 88 17.23 -9.12 11.32
CA GLY A 88 16.30 -8.94 12.44
C GLY A 88 16.19 -10.11 13.42
N THR A 89 17.04 -11.13 13.32
CA THR A 89 17.07 -12.27 14.26
C THR A 89 18.48 -12.56 14.76
N THR A 90 18.64 -13.44 15.76
CA THR A 90 19.92 -13.89 16.33
C THR A 90 20.24 -15.35 15.96
N PRO A 91 20.49 -15.65 14.66
CA PRO A 91 20.74 -17.01 14.18
C PRO A 91 22.12 -17.54 14.58
N THR A 92 22.28 -18.87 14.60
CA THR A 92 23.59 -19.53 14.71
C THR A 92 24.07 -20.07 13.34
N PRO A 93 25.38 -20.24 13.09
CA PRO A 93 25.91 -20.67 11.77
C PRO A 93 25.39 -22.04 11.27
N GLU A 94 24.80 -22.84 12.15
CA GLU A 94 24.14 -24.11 11.85
C GLU A 94 22.92 -23.90 10.94
N VAL A 95 22.19 -22.77 11.03
CA VAL A 95 20.95 -22.57 10.26
C VAL A 95 21.22 -22.49 8.75
N VAL A 96 22.31 -21.82 8.35
CA VAL A 96 22.78 -21.80 6.95
C VAL A 96 23.20 -23.21 6.52
N THR A 97 23.88 -23.94 7.41
CA THR A 97 24.36 -25.29 7.13
C THR A 97 23.20 -26.29 6.97
N GLN A 98 22.10 -26.11 7.71
CA GLN A 98 20.86 -26.86 7.56
C GLN A 98 20.11 -26.47 6.28
N ALA A 99 19.96 -25.17 5.97
CA ALA A 99 19.33 -24.70 4.73
C ALA A 99 20.04 -25.24 3.48
N ILE A 100 21.38 -25.21 3.44
CA ILE A 100 22.17 -25.79 2.34
C ILE A 100 22.00 -27.31 2.27
N ARG A 101 21.91 -28.02 3.40
CA ARG A 101 21.65 -29.48 3.45
C ARG A 101 20.25 -29.82 2.90
N GLU A 102 19.28 -28.96 3.15
CA GLU A 102 17.90 -29.09 2.67
C GLU A 102 17.81 -28.84 1.16
N LEU A 103 18.39 -27.73 0.67
CA LEU A 103 18.48 -27.42 -0.76
C LEU A 103 19.16 -28.54 -1.54
N ARG A 104 20.27 -29.08 -1.04
CA ARG A 104 20.96 -30.24 -1.64
C ARG A 104 20.08 -31.48 -1.73
N ARG A 105 19.16 -31.69 -0.79
CA ARG A 105 18.20 -32.81 -0.83
C ARG A 105 17.11 -32.58 -1.89
N ALA A 106 16.63 -31.35 -2.04
CA ALA A 106 15.61 -30.98 -3.01
C ALA A 106 16.17 -30.96 -4.46
N LEU A 107 17.31 -30.32 -4.68
CA LEU A 107 17.97 -30.22 -5.99
C LEU A 107 18.65 -31.53 -6.42
N GLY A 108 19.10 -32.36 -5.47
CA GLY A 108 19.61 -33.71 -5.77
C GLY A 108 21.12 -33.88 -5.73
N ASP A 109 21.86 -33.00 -5.07
CA ASP A 109 23.30 -33.12 -4.79
C ASP A 109 23.61 -34.36 -3.90
N LYS A 110 23.49 -35.58 -4.46
CA LYS A 110 23.85 -36.86 -3.84
C LYS A 110 24.76 -37.67 -4.77
N GLY A 111 25.87 -38.19 -4.23
CA GLY A 111 26.79 -39.07 -4.95
C GLY A 111 27.57 -38.38 -6.07
N ASP A 112 28.00 -39.16 -7.06
CA ASP A 112 28.83 -38.72 -8.20
C ASP A 112 28.05 -37.96 -9.29
N GLY A 113 26.85 -37.48 -8.99
CA GLY A 113 26.12 -36.57 -9.87
C GLY A 113 26.79 -35.19 -9.96
N PRO A 114 26.49 -34.40 -11.00
CA PRO A 114 26.90 -32.99 -11.04
C PRO A 114 26.29 -32.28 -9.83
N ARG A 115 27.11 -31.58 -9.04
CA ARG A 115 26.63 -30.77 -7.91
C ARG A 115 25.95 -29.51 -8.43
N GLN A 116 24.91 -29.07 -7.74
CA GLN A 116 24.18 -27.84 -8.02
C GLN A 116 24.72 -26.72 -7.11
N ILE A 117 25.02 -27.04 -5.84
CA ILE A 117 25.59 -26.12 -4.85
C ILE A 117 26.99 -26.59 -4.46
N GLU A 118 28.02 -25.79 -4.74
CA GLU A 118 29.38 -25.98 -4.24
C GLU A 118 29.53 -25.39 -2.83
N THR A 119 30.34 -26.03 -1.98
CA THR A 119 30.88 -25.43 -0.75
C THR A 119 32.34 -25.08 -1.00
N VAL A 120 32.67 -23.79 -1.01
CA VAL A 120 34.04 -23.30 -1.16
C VAL A 120 34.69 -23.27 0.23
N PRO A 121 35.77 -24.04 0.50
CA PRO A 121 36.35 -24.14 1.83
C PRO A 121 36.73 -22.78 2.43
N LYS A 122 36.36 -22.56 3.69
CA LYS A 122 36.50 -21.30 4.46
C LYS A 122 35.80 -20.06 3.88
N LEU A 123 35.36 -20.06 2.62
CA LEU A 123 34.75 -18.90 1.95
C LEU A 123 33.22 -18.93 1.90
N GLY A 124 32.57 -20.10 1.75
CA GLY A 124 31.11 -20.22 1.80
C GLY A 124 30.49 -21.13 0.74
N TYR A 125 29.46 -20.64 0.04
CA TYR A 125 28.64 -21.43 -0.89
C TYR A 125 28.35 -20.69 -2.21
N ARG A 126 28.16 -21.43 -3.31
CA ARG A 126 27.68 -20.89 -4.59
C ARG A 126 26.87 -21.92 -5.39
N LEU A 127 26.00 -21.44 -6.27
CA LEU A 127 25.43 -22.27 -7.34
C LEU A 127 26.45 -22.42 -8.48
N VAL A 128 26.56 -23.62 -9.05
CA VAL A 128 27.48 -23.93 -10.18
C VAL A 128 26.75 -24.38 -11.45
N VAL A 129 25.42 -24.27 -11.46
CA VAL A 129 24.55 -24.52 -12.62
C VAL A 129 23.92 -23.21 -13.09
N PRO A 130 23.53 -23.06 -14.37
CA PRO A 130 22.81 -21.88 -14.85
C PRO A 130 21.50 -21.67 -14.10
N VAL A 131 21.16 -20.41 -13.82
CA VAL A 131 19.95 -20.02 -13.10
C VAL A 131 19.17 -18.96 -13.87
N GLU A 132 17.84 -19.09 -13.89
CA GLU A 132 16.94 -18.18 -14.60
C GLU A 132 15.61 -18.02 -13.87
N PHE A 133 15.14 -16.80 -13.72
CA PHE A 133 13.81 -16.49 -13.17
C PHE A 133 12.78 -16.56 -14.30
N VAL A 134 12.00 -17.63 -14.34
CA VAL A 134 10.94 -17.83 -15.34
C VAL A 134 9.64 -17.23 -14.79
N ALA A 135 9.12 -16.22 -15.48
CA ALA A 135 7.79 -15.67 -15.20
C ALA A 135 6.72 -16.77 -15.31
N ALA A 136 5.70 -16.72 -14.47
CA ALA A 136 4.60 -17.68 -14.53
C ALA A 136 3.84 -17.50 -15.85
N VAL A 137 3.97 -18.48 -16.75
CA VAL A 137 3.27 -18.49 -18.04
C VAL A 137 1.83 -18.92 -17.82
N GLU A 138 0.87 -18.11 -18.27
CA GLU A 138 -0.55 -18.46 -18.28
C GLU A 138 -0.79 -19.76 -19.06
N PRO A 139 -1.72 -20.62 -18.64
CA PRO A 139 -2.04 -21.85 -19.37
C PRO A 139 -2.72 -21.50 -20.72
N ALA A 140 -1.92 -21.40 -21.78
CA ALA A 140 -2.39 -21.16 -23.13
C ALA A 140 -3.44 -22.20 -23.54
N ALA A 141 -4.54 -21.73 -24.13
CA ALA A 141 -5.67 -22.57 -24.50
C ALA A 141 -5.27 -23.67 -25.51
N ALA A 142 -5.91 -24.85 -25.38
CA ALA A 142 -5.64 -26.00 -26.23
C ALA A 142 -5.97 -25.71 -27.71
N GLY A 143 -4.93 -25.64 -28.55
CA GLY A 143 -5.03 -25.52 -30.01
C GLY A 143 -4.81 -26.87 -30.70
N ALA A 144 -5.56 -27.13 -31.77
CA ALA A 144 -5.60 -28.44 -32.44
C ALA A 144 -4.24 -28.92 -32.99
N ALA A 145 -4.07 -30.25 -33.02
CA ALA A 145 -2.94 -30.90 -33.66
C ALA A 145 -2.97 -30.73 -35.19
N ASN A 146 -1.79 -30.79 -35.81
CA ASN A 146 -1.63 -31.04 -37.24
C ASN A 146 -0.32 -31.81 -37.46
N ASP A 147 -0.40 -33.05 -37.90
CA ASP A 147 0.75 -33.85 -38.29
C ASP A 147 1.28 -33.41 -39.66
N ALA A 148 2.59 -33.26 -39.78
CA ALA A 148 3.28 -33.04 -41.06
C ALA A 148 4.67 -33.67 -41.02
N THR A 149 4.78 -34.92 -41.51
CA THR A 149 6.08 -35.61 -41.69
C THR A 149 6.86 -34.97 -42.85
N PRO A 150 8.18 -34.72 -42.71
CA PRO A 150 8.98 -34.13 -43.78
C PRO A 150 9.25 -35.11 -44.94
N ALA A 151 9.26 -34.57 -46.16
CA ALA A 151 9.64 -35.25 -47.40
C ALA A 151 10.97 -34.66 -47.96
N PRO A 152 11.72 -35.38 -48.81
CA PRO A 152 13.13 -35.08 -49.06
C PRO A 152 13.40 -33.91 -50.03
N ILE A 153 14.62 -33.39 -49.98
CA ILE A 153 15.14 -32.30 -50.82
C ILE A 153 15.93 -32.90 -52.00
N GLU A 154 15.59 -32.50 -53.23
CA GLU A 154 16.42 -32.73 -54.43
C GLU A 154 17.31 -31.52 -54.73
N PRO A 155 18.46 -31.70 -55.44
CA PRO A 155 19.45 -30.65 -55.65
C PRO A 155 19.04 -29.66 -56.75
N VAL A 156 19.47 -28.40 -56.61
CA VAL A 156 19.25 -27.32 -57.59
C VAL A 156 20.56 -26.98 -58.31
N ASP A 157 20.50 -26.90 -59.64
CA ASP A 157 21.64 -26.60 -60.51
C ASP A 157 22.23 -25.19 -60.33
N VAL A 158 23.55 -25.09 -60.52
CA VAL A 158 24.31 -23.83 -60.34
C VAL A 158 24.47 -23.08 -61.67
N ALA A 159 23.66 -22.05 -61.87
CA ALA A 159 23.80 -21.13 -63.00
C ALA A 159 24.95 -20.10 -62.81
N SER A 160 25.56 -19.67 -63.92
CA SER A 160 26.78 -18.83 -63.92
C SER A 160 26.55 -17.34 -63.60
N PRO A 161 27.54 -16.63 -63.03
CA PRO A 161 27.38 -15.25 -62.55
C PRO A 161 27.43 -14.18 -63.67
N PRO A 162 26.66 -13.08 -63.56
CA PRO A 162 26.72 -11.96 -64.49
C PRO A 162 27.97 -11.07 -64.28
N ARG A 163 28.42 -10.42 -65.36
CA ARG A 163 29.66 -9.63 -65.41
C ARG A 163 29.59 -8.32 -64.60
N ARG A 164 30.66 -8.02 -63.84
CA ARG A 164 30.89 -6.75 -63.12
C ARG A 164 30.70 -5.51 -64.01
N LYS A 165 30.12 -4.44 -63.45
CA LYS A 165 30.28 -3.04 -63.92
C LYS A 165 30.63 -2.11 -62.74
N SER A 166 31.74 -1.39 -62.90
CA SER A 166 32.22 -0.18 -62.19
C SER A 166 31.75 0.10 -60.74
N SER A 167 32.67 -0.05 -59.76
CA SER A 167 32.39 -0.02 -58.32
C SER A 167 32.49 1.33 -57.61
N TRP A 168 32.70 2.46 -58.30
CA TRP A 168 32.90 3.78 -57.65
C TRP A 168 31.65 4.30 -56.93
N ARG A 169 30.45 4.04 -57.46
CA ARG A 169 29.18 4.46 -56.84
C ARG A 169 28.92 3.78 -55.50
N ALA A 170 29.33 2.51 -55.36
CA ALA A 170 29.26 1.80 -54.09
C ALA A 170 30.20 2.44 -53.05
N MET A 171 31.42 2.82 -53.45
CA MET A 171 32.40 3.47 -52.57
C MET A 171 31.90 4.84 -52.07
N LEU A 172 31.24 5.63 -52.93
CA LEU A 172 30.61 6.89 -52.52
C LEU A 172 29.41 6.67 -51.59
N ALA A 173 28.59 5.64 -51.82
CA ALA A 173 27.50 5.30 -50.91
C ALA A 173 28.03 4.87 -49.52
N THR A 174 29.10 4.07 -49.46
CA THR A 174 29.76 3.71 -48.20
C THR A 174 30.35 4.93 -47.50
N LEU A 175 31.03 5.83 -48.23
CA LEU A 175 31.54 7.09 -47.68
C LEU A 175 30.43 7.99 -47.13
N ALA A 176 29.29 8.09 -47.82
CA ALA A 176 28.13 8.83 -47.34
C ALA A 176 27.58 8.22 -46.04
N VAL A 177 27.36 6.90 -45.98
CA VAL A 177 26.89 6.21 -44.76
C VAL A 177 27.88 6.38 -43.60
N VAL A 178 29.19 6.25 -43.84
CA VAL A 178 30.23 6.49 -42.81
C VAL A 178 30.22 7.94 -42.34
N ALA A 179 30.08 8.91 -43.24
CA ALA A 179 29.98 10.33 -42.87
C ALA A 179 28.69 10.63 -42.08
N THR A 180 27.55 10.04 -42.44
CA THR A 180 26.28 10.18 -41.69
C THR A 180 26.39 9.54 -40.31
N LEU A 181 27.00 8.35 -40.19
CA LEU A 181 27.24 7.70 -38.91
C LEU A 181 28.23 8.48 -38.02
N ALA A 182 29.29 9.03 -38.61
CA ALA A 182 30.23 9.90 -37.90
C ALA A 182 29.56 11.20 -37.43
N ALA A 183 28.74 11.84 -38.28
CA ALA A 183 27.95 13.01 -37.91
C ALA A 183 26.94 12.70 -36.81
N ALA A 184 26.23 11.56 -36.89
CA ALA A 184 25.32 11.10 -35.86
C ALA A 184 26.04 10.79 -34.53
N LEU A 185 27.25 10.23 -34.59
CA LEU A 185 28.08 9.97 -33.40
C LEU A 185 28.60 11.28 -32.78
N VAL A 186 28.98 12.26 -33.60
CA VAL A 186 29.38 13.61 -33.13
C VAL A 186 28.19 14.34 -32.53
N VAL A 187 27.00 14.30 -33.14
CA VAL A 187 25.77 14.83 -32.55
C VAL A 187 25.44 14.11 -31.24
N TYR A 188 25.56 12.78 -31.16
CA TYR A 188 25.36 12.01 -29.93
C TYR A 188 26.39 12.34 -28.82
N ALA A 189 27.61 12.73 -29.19
CA ALA A 189 28.65 13.16 -28.26
C ALA A 189 28.54 14.63 -27.83
N LEU A 190 27.94 15.49 -28.66
CA LEU A 190 27.72 16.92 -28.40
C LEU A 190 26.33 17.23 -27.83
N LEU A 191 25.36 16.32 -27.96
CA LEU A 191 24.11 16.39 -27.21
C LEU A 191 24.44 16.41 -25.72
N PRO A 192 23.91 17.38 -24.94
CA PRO A 192 24.14 17.42 -23.52
C PRO A 192 23.56 16.14 -22.91
N ARG A 193 24.44 15.29 -22.36
CA ARG A 193 23.98 14.22 -21.48
C ARG A 193 23.31 14.90 -20.31
N ALA A 194 22.02 14.69 -20.15
CA ALA A 194 21.34 15.03 -18.91
C ALA A 194 22.11 14.33 -17.78
N VAL A 195 22.72 15.12 -16.90
CA VAL A 195 23.27 14.60 -15.65
C VAL A 195 22.07 14.05 -14.90
N ALA A 196 22.04 12.73 -14.71
CA ALA A 196 20.96 12.05 -14.01
C ALA A 196 21.15 12.32 -12.51
N TYR A 197 20.80 13.53 -12.08
CA TYR A 197 20.93 13.96 -10.70
C TYR A 197 20.15 13.01 -9.79
N GLU A 198 20.81 12.30 -8.88
CA GLU A 198 20.16 11.37 -7.97
C GLU A 198 19.92 12.03 -6.62
N TRP A 199 18.66 12.00 -6.18
CA TRP A 199 18.31 12.34 -4.82
C TRP A 199 18.86 11.26 -3.89
N ARG A 200 19.66 11.68 -2.92
CA ARG A 200 20.23 10.82 -1.89
C ARG A 200 19.81 11.37 -0.54
N ALA A 201 19.42 10.49 0.37
CA ALA A 201 19.20 10.87 1.75
C ALA A 201 20.10 10.04 2.66
N GLN A 202 20.44 10.62 3.81
CA GLN A 202 21.17 9.94 4.86
C GLN A 202 20.40 10.14 6.17
N SER A 203 19.90 9.04 6.75
CA SER A 203 19.49 9.06 8.16
C SER A 203 20.73 9.34 9.02
N LEU A 204 20.67 10.39 9.84
CA LEU A 204 21.80 10.88 10.61
C LEU A 204 21.80 10.31 12.03
N ARG A 205 20.64 10.36 12.69
CA ARG A 205 20.38 9.80 14.03
C ARG A 205 18.89 9.78 14.31
N VAL A 206 18.47 8.96 15.26
CA VAL A 206 17.20 9.15 15.98
C VAL A 206 17.35 10.39 16.88
N LEU A 207 16.30 11.21 16.96
CA LEU A 207 16.25 12.41 17.79
C LEU A 207 15.59 12.14 19.14
N THR A 208 14.42 11.50 19.15
CA THR A 208 13.62 11.26 20.35
C THR A 208 13.74 9.80 20.83
N ASN A 209 13.05 9.47 21.94
CA ASN A 209 13.02 8.15 22.59
C ASN A 209 12.12 8.18 23.84
N LEU A 210 11.01 8.94 23.82
CA LEU A 210 10.11 9.03 24.97
C LEU A 210 9.05 7.92 24.89
N PRO A 211 8.53 7.42 26.04
CA PRO A 211 7.37 6.53 26.02
C PRO A 211 6.12 7.24 25.51
N GLY A 212 5.34 6.52 24.70
CA GLY A 212 4.20 7.03 23.95
C GLY A 212 4.62 7.55 22.58
N PRO A 213 3.78 7.43 21.54
CA PRO A 213 4.16 7.73 20.17
C PRO A 213 4.45 9.23 19.98
N GLU A 214 5.60 9.52 19.38
CA GLU A 214 6.05 10.85 19.00
C GLU A 214 5.78 11.00 17.49
N GLN A 215 4.66 11.65 17.15
CA GLN A 215 4.00 11.62 15.84
C GLN A 215 4.02 12.95 15.09
N TYR A 216 3.81 12.88 13.77
CA TYR A 216 3.71 14.04 12.88
C TYR A 216 4.81 15.10 13.11
N PRO A 217 6.10 14.73 12.97
CA PRO A 217 7.19 15.67 13.21
C PRO A 217 7.29 16.68 12.06
N HIS A 218 7.40 17.96 12.42
CA HIS A 218 7.63 19.06 11.47
C HIS A 218 8.87 19.87 11.86
N ILE A 219 9.75 20.14 10.92
CA ILE A 219 11.02 20.85 11.15
C ILE A 219 10.83 22.36 10.97
N SER A 220 11.54 23.19 11.74
CA SER A 220 11.57 24.64 11.50
C SER A 220 12.28 24.94 10.18
N ASN A 221 11.93 26.05 9.55
CA ASN A 221 12.43 26.41 8.23
C ASN A 221 13.94 26.69 8.26
N ASP A 222 14.46 27.23 9.36
CA ASP A 222 15.90 27.36 9.64
C ASP A 222 16.65 26.03 9.82
N GLY A 223 15.95 24.90 9.99
CA GLY A 223 16.52 23.57 10.19
C GLY A 223 17.19 23.37 11.55
N LEU A 224 16.85 24.16 12.58
CA LEU A 224 17.45 24.09 13.93
C LEU A 224 16.54 23.43 14.99
N ARG A 225 15.23 23.39 14.76
CA ARG A 225 14.21 22.86 15.68
C ARG A 225 13.23 21.95 14.96
N PHE A 226 12.45 21.22 15.75
CA PHE A 226 11.29 20.50 15.27
C PHE A 226 10.15 20.55 16.31
N ALA A 227 8.93 20.42 15.82
CA ALA A 227 7.73 20.20 16.62
C ALA A 227 7.21 18.79 16.34
N TYR A 228 6.53 18.18 17.30
CA TYR A 228 5.88 16.88 17.15
C TYR A 228 4.70 16.75 18.12
N SER A 229 3.78 15.85 17.80
CA SER A 229 2.63 15.50 18.64
C SER A 229 3.04 14.33 19.52
N ARG A 230 2.77 14.37 20.83
CA ARG A 230 3.07 13.27 21.75
C ARG A 230 1.80 12.83 22.46
N PHE A 231 1.52 11.54 22.42
CA PHE A 231 0.40 10.93 23.14
C PHE A 231 0.90 10.20 24.39
N ASP A 232 0.33 10.48 25.56
CA ASP A 232 0.75 9.86 26.84
C ASP A 232 -0.13 8.70 27.31
N GLY A 233 -1.15 8.34 26.51
CA GLY A 233 -2.19 7.37 26.84
C GLY A 233 -3.55 8.01 27.11
N VAL A 234 -3.59 9.31 27.41
CA VAL A 234 -4.83 10.09 27.66
C VAL A 234 -4.85 11.35 26.81
N ASP A 235 -3.82 12.20 26.93
CA ASP A 235 -3.70 13.47 26.24
C ASP A 235 -2.85 13.33 24.97
N GLU A 236 -3.12 14.16 23.97
CA GLU A 236 -2.20 14.41 22.85
C GLU A 236 -1.74 15.87 22.93
N ARG A 237 -0.42 16.11 22.88
CA ARG A 237 0.19 17.42 23.17
C ARG A 237 1.31 17.76 22.19
N VAL A 238 1.42 19.04 21.83
CA VAL A 238 2.52 19.55 20.99
C VAL A 238 3.79 19.76 21.83
N SER A 239 4.86 19.08 21.44
CA SER A 239 6.21 19.24 21.95
C SER A 239 7.11 19.94 20.92
N VAL A 240 7.94 20.88 21.36
CA VAL A 240 8.93 21.59 20.52
C VAL A 240 10.33 21.35 21.07
N ARG A 241 11.30 21.04 20.20
CA ARG A 241 12.68 20.73 20.61
C ARG A 241 13.70 21.26 19.61
N GLU A 242 14.85 21.71 20.10
CA GLU A 242 16.01 21.97 19.24
C GLU A 242 16.70 20.64 18.87
N ILE A 243 17.27 20.54 17.68
CA ILE A 243 17.77 19.26 17.14
C ILE A 243 18.85 18.64 18.03
N ASP A 244 19.79 19.45 18.55
CA ASP A 244 20.84 19.04 19.49
C ASP A 244 20.45 19.14 20.98
N ALA A 245 19.22 19.57 21.31
CA ALA A 245 18.75 19.62 22.70
C ALA A 245 18.21 18.27 23.17
N SER A 246 18.52 17.90 24.42
CA SER A 246 18.07 16.66 25.07
C SER A 246 16.75 16.78 25.83
N ARG A 247 16.04 17.92 25.74
CA ARG A 247 14.76 18.19 26.40
C ARG A 247 13.84 18.96 25.47
N ALA A 248 12.64 18.46 25.26
CA ALA A 248 11.55 19.22 24.64
C ALA A 248 10.95 20.23 25.62
N ARG A 249 10.28 21.24 25.05
CA ARG A 249 9.33 22.13 25.72
C ARG A 249 7.94 21.78 25.19
N GLU A 250 7.04 21.38 26.08
CA GLU A 250 5.61 21.29 25.75
C GLU A 250 5.04 22.69 25.52
N ILE A 251 4.09 22.80 24.58
CA ILE A 251 3.23 23.97 24.45
C ILE A 251 2.10 23.82 25.49
N GLU A 252 1.85 24.87 26.27
CA GLU A 252 0.81 24.83 27.31
C GLU A 252 -0.59 24.78 26.68
N GLY A 253 -1.31 23.69 26.96
CA GLY A 253 -2.72 23.50 26.59
C GLY A 253 -3.66 24.43 27.37
N ASP A 254 -4.90 24.56 26.89
CA ASP A 254 -5.95 25.39 27.51
C ASP A 254 -7.07 24.49 28.03
N GLY A 255 -6.97 24.09 29.30
CA GLY A 255 -7.86 23.11 29.92
C GLY A 255 -7.72 21.72 29.29
N ASP A 256 -8.85 21.03 29.12
CA ASP A 256 -8.96 19.65 28.61
C ASP A 256 -8.84 19.59 27.06
N ALA A 257 -7.89 20.32 26.48
CA ALA A 257 -7.70 20.46 25.04
C ALA A 257 -6.58 19.56 24.50
N HIS A 258 -6.89 18.73 23.50
CA HIS A 258 -5.91 17.88 22.83
C HIS A 258 -5.28 18.63 21.65
N ASP A 259 -3.98 18.90 21.70
CA ASP A 259 -3.23 19.71 20.74
C ASP A 259 -2.26 18.86 19.94
N HIS A 260 -2.39 18.85 18.61
CA HIS A 260 -1.68 17.92 17.71
C HIS A 260 -1.44 18.49 16.31
N TYR A 261 -0.61 17.80 15.52
CA TYR A 261 -0.23 18.14 14.13
C TYR A 261 0.22 19.62 13.99
N ALA A 262 1.45 19.89 14.44
CA ALA A 262 1.97 21.23 14.61
C ALA A 262 2.90 21.66 13.47
N VAL A 263 2.58 22.74 12.76
CA VAL A 263 3.28 23.18 11.53
C VAL A 263 3.83 24.60 11.68
N TRP A 264 5.12 24.77 11.37
CA TRP A 264 5.85 26.04 11.44
C TRP A 264 5.37 27.07 10.41
N SER A 265 5.17 28.33 10.83
CA SER A 265 4.91 29.42 9.88
C SER A 265 6.12 29.64 8.96
N PRO A 266 5.97 30.14 7.71
CA PRO A 266 7.07 30.28 6.73
C PRO A 266 8.22 31.23 7.12
N ASN A 267 8.21 31.75 8.35
CA ASN A 267 9.16 32.68 8.93
C ASN A 267 9.60 32.28 10.35
N ASP A 268 9.28 31.06 10.80
CA ASP A 268 9.57 30.48 12.13
C ASP A 268 9.10 31.29 13.36
N ALA A 269 8.23 32.28 13.16
CA ALA A 269 7.73 33.16 14.23
C ALA A 269 6.57 32.54 15.03
N GLU A 270 5.74 31.72 14.39
CA GLU A 270 4.55 31.09 14.95
C GLU A 270 4.53 29.58 14.68
N LEU A 271 3.94 28.83 15.60
CA LEU A 271 3.62 27.42 15.42
C LEU A 271 2.10 27.28 15.33
N ALA A 272 1.60 26.78 14.20
CA ALA A 272 0.20 26.34 14.10
C ALA A 272 0.04 24.94 14.66
N PHE A 273 -1.15 24.59 15.15
CA PHE A 273 -1.54 23.24 15.54
C PHE A 273 -3.07 23.07 15.51
N ILE A 274 -3.53 21.83 15.46
CA ILE A 274 -4.94 21.47 15.64
C ILE A 274 -5.24 21.42 17.13
N ARG A 275 -6.14 22.30 17.60
CA ARG A 275 -6.69 22.27 18.96
C ARG A 275 -8.06 21.63 18.94
N LYS A 276 -8.23 20.54 19.69
CA LYS A 276 -9.46 19.75 19.78
C LYS A 276 -10.02 19.78 21.20
N GLU A 277 -11.08 20.56 21.36
CA GLU A 277 -11.97 20.58 22.52
C GLU A 277 -13.09 19.54 22.32
N LYS A 278 -13.81 19.17 23.39
CA LYS A 278 -14.87 18.14 23.36
C LYS A 278 -15.88 18.27 22.21
N ASP A 279 -16.39 19.47 22.00
CA ASP A 279 -17.46 19.78 21.03
C ASP A 279 -16.98 20.70 19.88
N ARG A 280 -15.66 20.96 19.77
CA ARG A 280 -15.09 22.00 18.88
C ARG A 280 -13.66 21.67 18.48
N CYS A 281 -13.35 21.82 17.19
CA CYS A 281 -12.02 21.51 16.64
C CYS A 281 -11.56 22.63 15.70
N ARG A 282 -10.37 23.16 15.97
CA ARG A 282 -9.83 24.39 15.38
C ARG A 282 -8.40 24.19 14.91
N ILE A 283 -7.97 25.03 13.98
CA ILE A 283 -6.55 25.21 13.68
C ILE A 283 -6.17 26.60 14.22
N VAL A 284 -5.19 26.64 15.11
CA VAL A 284 -4.77 27.83 15.85
C VAL A 284 -3.26 28.02 15.72
N ALA A 285 -2.75 29.24 15.88
CA ALA A 285 -1.32 29.54 15.92
C ALA A 285 -0.92 30.32 17.16
N THR A 286 0.27 29.99 17.69
CA THR A 286 0.88 30.65 18.85
C THR A 286 2.27 31.22 18.50
N PRO A 287 2.61 32.45 18.91
CA PRO A 287 3.97 32.98 18.74
C PRO A 287 4.96 32.25 19.67
N LEU A 288 6.13 31.84 19.16
CA LEU A 288 7.15 31.16 19.98
C LEU A 288 7.65 32.00 21.18
N ALA A 289 7.65 33.32 21.04
CA ALA A 289 8.02 34.27 22.09
C ALA A 289 6.99 34.36 23.24
N GLY A 290 5.84 33.68 23.11
CA GLY A 290 4.66 33.90 23.93
C GLY A 290 3.81 35.06 23.39
N GLY A 291 2.49 34.95 23.54
CA GLY A 291 1.55 35.94 23.02
C GLY A 291 0.11 35.39 22.99
N PRO A 292 -0.85 36.17 22.48
CA PRO A 292 -2.20 35.68 22.24
C PRO A 292 -2.22 34.64 21.10
N VAL A 293 -2.95 33.55 21.30
CA VAL A 293 -3.20 32.55 20.26
C VAL A 293 -4.20 33.11 19.24
N ARG A 294 -3.90 32.97 17.94
CA ARG A 294 -4.82 33.34 16.84
C ARG A 294 -5.52 32.12 16.23
N GLU A 295 -6.80 32.27 15.89
CA GLU A 295 -7.58 31.23 15.19
C GLU A 295 -7.39 31.37 13.67
N LEU A 296 -6.95 30.29 13.01
CA LEU A 296 -6.68 30.28 11.56
C LEU A 296 -7.87 29.79 10.74
N GLY A 297 -8.57 28.78 11.26
CA GLY A 297 -9.71 28.14 10.60
C GLY A 297 -10.27 26.97 11.40
N ALA A 298 -11.24 26.27 10.82
CA ALA A 298 -11.78 25.03 11.38
C ALA A 298 -10.90 23.84 10.95
N CYS A 299 -10.82 22.80 11.78
CA CYS A 299 -10.22 21.53 11.36
C CYS A 299 -11.20 20.78 10.42
N GLY A 300 -10.67 19.97 9.49
CA GLY A 300 -11.52 19.09 8.67
C GLY A 300 -12.11 17.92 9.46
N ARG A 301 -13.20 17.31 8.96
CA ARG A 301 -13.72 16.05 9.52
C ARG A 301 -12.74 14.91 9.23
N GLU A 302 -12.29 14.21 10.28
CA GLU A 302 -11.48 12.96 10.34
C GLU A 302 -10.50 12.67 9.19
N VAL A 303 -10.99 12.48 7.97
CA VAL A 303 -10.23 12.22 6.74
C VAL A 303 -9.48 13.42 6.17
N ALA A 304 -9.86 14.65 6.55
CA ALA A 304 -9.41 15.89 5.91
C ALA A 304 -8.78 16.88 6.91
N THR A 305 -8.21 16.37 8.00
CA THR A 305 -7.68 17.15 9.14
C THR A 305 -6.38 17.91 8.83
N LEU A 306 -5.55 17.38 7.92
CA LEU A 306 -4.21 17.91 7.68
C LEU A 306 -4.23 19.21 6.88
N TYR A 307 -3.28 20.09 7.19
CA TYR A 307 -3.13 21.41 6.60
C TYR A 307 -1.66 21.79 6.41
N SER A 308 -1.44 22.89 5.69
CA SER A 308 -0.15 23.58 5.51
C SER A 308 -0.38 25.09 5.54
N TRP A 309 0.64 25.88 5.84
CA TRP A 309 0.57 27.34 5.65
C TRP A 309 0.49 27.72 4.17
N THR A 310 -0.11 28.89 3.89
CA THR A 310 0.12 29.60 2.61
C THR A 310 1.50 30.26 2.61
N PRO A 311 2.15 30.48 1.44
CA PRO A 311 3.51 31.04 1.36
C PRO A 311 3.69 32.44 1.97
N ASP A 312 2.60 33.18 2.20
CA ASP A 312 2.59 34.50 2.84
C ASP A 312 2.40 34.46 4.38
N GLY A 313 2.14 33.27 4.97
CA GLY A 313 1.81 33.11 6.39
C GLY A 313 0.45 33.71 6.82
N GLY A 314 -0.33 34.24 5.87
CA GLY A 314 -1.61 34.91 6.12
C GLY A 314 -2.79 33.96 6.29
N ALA A 315 -2.65 32.72 5.85
CA ALA A 315 -3.70 31.70 5.79
C ALA A 315 -3.12 30.28 5.87
N ILE A 316 -4.02 29.30 5.84
CA ILE A 316 -3.68 27.88 5.67
C ILE A 316 -4.39 27.30 4.45
N VAL A 317 -3.82 26.25 3.87
CA VAL A 317 -4.47 25.38 2.91
C VAL A 317 -4.71 24.01 3.55
N SER A 318 -5.88 23.45 3.33
CA SER A 318 -6.37 22.20 3.94
C SER A 318 -7.33 21.52 2.97
N SER A 319 -7.90 20.35 3.30
CA SER A 319 -8.94 19.74 2.47
C SER A 319 -10.35 19.99 3.03
N GLY A 320 -11.26 20.41 2.15
CA GLY A 320 -12.70 20.50 2.40
C GLY A 320 -13.46 19.32 1.78
N LEU A 321 -14.58 18.93 2.38
CA LEU A 321 -15.45 17.86 1.86
C LEU A 321 -16.28 18.32 0.66
N ASP A 322 -16.53 17.39 -0.27
CA ASP A 322 -17.46 17.59 -1.37
C ASP A 322 -18.92 17.41 -0.94
N GLY A 323 -19.62 18.52 -0.69
CA GLY A 323 -21.06 18.55 -0.45
C GLY A 323 -21.49 17.93 0.90
N PRO A 324 -22.80 17.72 1.10
CA PRO A 324 -23.33 17.15 2.36
C PRO A 324 -23.00 15.66 2.52
N ASP A 325 -22.93 14.92 1.41
CA ASP A 325 -22.80 13.45 1.41
C ASP A 325 -21.35 12.97 1.66
N GLY A 326 -20.35 13.86 1.59
CA GLY A 326 -18.96 13.60 2.00
C GLY A 326 -18.16 12.65 1.09
N PHE A 327 -18.67 12.31 -0.10
CA PHE A 327 -18.01 11.40 -1.04
C PHE A 327 -16.91 12.07 -1.88
N GLY A 328 -15.99 12.79 -1.24
CA GLY A 328 -14.82 13.38 -1.88
C GLY A 328 -14.23 14.53 -1.07
N THR A 329 -13.04 14.97 -1.45
CA THR A 329 -12.42 16.19 -0.93
C THR A 329 -11.73 17.01 -2.01
N ARG A 330 -11.66 18.33 -1.80
CA ARG A 330 -10.89 19.30 -2.60
C ARG A 330 -10.04 20.20 -1.70
N PRO A 331 -8.88 20.71 -2.14
CA PRO A 331 -8.14 21.74 -1.43
C PRO A 331 -8.96 23.02 -1.24
N VAL A 332 -8.87 23.60 -0.04
CA VAL A 332 -9.49 24.86 0.36
C VAL A 332 -8.48 25.73 1.10
N VAL A 333 -8.49 27.04 0.84
CA VAL A 333 -7.73 28.04 1.59
C VAL A 333 -8.62 28.61 2.70
N GLN A 334 -8.17 28.54 3.96
CA GLN A 334 -8.85 29.15 5.09
C GLN A 334 -8.12 30.42 5.52
N HIS A 335 -8.81 31.56 5.42
CA HIS A 335 -8.35 32.84 5.95
C HIS A 335 -9.04 33.13 7.29
N PRO A 336 -8.33 33.66 8.30
CA PRO A 336 -8.92 34.04 9.58
C PRO A 336 -10.17 34.91 9.43
N GLY A 337 -11.27 34.49 10.07
CA GLY A 337 -12.55 35.22 10.06
C GLY A 337 -13.30 35.22 8.71
N ARG A 338 -12.96 34.34 7.77
CA ARG A 338 -13.66 34.19 6.48
C ARG A 338 -14.14 32.75 6.26
N ALA A 339 -15.09 32.55 5.37
CA ALA A 339 -15.45 31.22 4.89
C ALA A 339 -14.27 30.62 4.09
N PRO A 340 -14.04 29.28 4.13
CA PRO A 340 -13.05 28.62 3.30
C PRO A 340 -13.28 28.87 1.81
N GLN A 341 -12.22 29.19 1.08
CA GLN A 341 -12.24 29.38 -0.37
C GLN A 341 -11.77 28.11 -1.07
N GLU A 342 -12.60 27.54 -1.93
CA GLU A 342 -12.25 26.36 -2.71
C GLU A 342 -11.22 26.66 -3.81
N ILE A 343 -10.27 25.72 -4.01
CA ILE A 343 -9.39 25.73 -5.18
C ILE A 343 -10.06 24.89 -6.28
N VAL A 344 -10.48 25.53 -7.36
CA VAL A 344 -11.29 24.92 -8.43
C VAL A 344 -10.41 24.50 -9.61
N TYR A 345 -10.50 23.23 -10.00
CA TYR A 345 -9.80 22.65 -11.17
C TYR A 345 -10.52 21.36 -11.63
N PRO A 346 -10.19 20.79 -12.81
CA PRO A 346 -10.80 19.56 -13.30
C PRO A 346 -10.49 18.33 -12.42
N ARG A 347 -11.52 17.75 -11.82
CA ARG A 347 -11.45 16.51 -11.01
C ARG A 347 -12.76 15.73 -11.09
N ALA A 348 -12.71 14.41 -10.88
CA ALA A 348 -13.92 13.64 -10.61
C ALA A 348 -14.44 13.99 -9.21
N GLN A 349 -15.74 14.22 -9.06
CA GLN A 349 -16.36 14.61 -7.78
C GLN A 349 -16.07 13.61 -6.64
N THR A 350 -15.83 12.35 -6.98
CA THR A 350 -15.59 11.24 -6.06
C THR A 350 -14.13 11.09 -5.57
N SER A 351 -13.24 12.03 -5.95
CA SER A 351 -11.82 11.96 -5.63
C SER A 351 -11.55 12.46 -4.20
N TYR A 352 -10.72 11.78 -3.42
CA TYR A 352 -10.22 12.39 -2.18
C TYR A 352 -8.90 13.10 -2.48
N ASP A 353 -8.98 14.40 -2.77
CA ASP A 353 -7.80 15.27 -2.92
C ASP A 353 -7.44 15.82 -1.53
N LEU A 354 -6.25 15.46 -1.04
CA LEU A 354 -5.84 15.51 0.36
C LEU A 354 -4.44 16.11 0.53
N ASP A 355 -4.13 16.52 1.76
CA ASP A 355 -2.83 17.01 2.22
C ASP A 355 -2.21 18.07 1.26
N PRO A 356 -2.90 19.17 0.93
CA PRO A 356 -2.36 20.16 0.02
C PRO A 356 -1.14 20.91 0.61
N LYS A 357 -0.02 20.97 -0.13
CA LYS A 357 1.19 21.74 0.23
C LYS A 357 1.64 22.61 -0.96
N TYR A 358 1.80 23.91 -0.73
CA TYR A 358 2.42 24.81 -1.71
C TYR A 358 3.92 24.52 -1.83
N SER A 359 4.50 24.75 -3.01
CA SER A 359 5.94 24.71 -3.22
C SER A 359 6.66 25.88 -2.52
N PRO A 360 7.98 25.80 -2.25
CA PRO A 360 8.74 26.86 -1.57
C PRO A 360 8.74 28.22 -2.30
N ASP A 361 8.53 28.22 -3.61
CA ASP A 361 8.37 29.42 -4.46
C ASP A 361 6.92 29.94 -4.53
N GLY A 362 5.97 29.26 -3.89
CA GLY A 362 4.53 29.53 -3.95
C GLY A 362 3.87 29.30 -5.31
N ARG A 363 4.60 28.83 -6.32
CA ARG A 363 4.14 28.76 -7.71
C ARG A 363 3.34 27.51 -8.04
N ARG A 364 3.48 26.45 -7.26
CA ARG A 364 2.81 25.15 -7.47
C ARG A 364 2.10 24.72 -6.21
N LEU A 365 1.05 23.93 -6.39
CA LEU A 365 0.35 23.22 -5.33
C LEU A 365 0.49 21.73 -5.57
N ALA A 366 1.07 21.01 -4.61
CA ALA A 366 1.00 19.56 -4.55
C ALA A 366 -0.18 19.12 -3.68
N PHE A 367 -0.71 17.93 -3.96
CA PHE A 367 -1.70 17.24 -3.13
C PHE A 367 -1.65 15.74 -3.45
N ARG A 368 -2.13 14.89 -2.54
CA ARG A 368 -2.35 13.46 -2.82
C ARG A 368 -3.79 13.22 -3.26
N ARG A 369 -4.02 12.29 -4.19
CA ARG A 369 -5.35 11.90 -4.68
C ARG A 369 -5.52 10.38 -4.68
N GLY A 370 -6.63 9.88 -4.14
CA GLY A 370 -6.98 8.47 -4.23
C GLY A 370 -8.23 8.08 -3.42
N THR A 371 -8.22 6.88 -2.84
CA THR A 371 -9.25 6.35 -1.95
C THR A 371 -8.60 5.95 -0.63
N ILE A 372 -8.96 6.62 0.45
CA ILE A 372 -8.23 6.61 1.72
C ILE A 372 -8.06 5.19 2.29
N PRO A 373 -6.83 4.77 2.64
CA PRO A 373 -5.61 5.59 2.79
C PRO A 373 -4.71 5.65 1.54
N PHE A 374 -5.14 5.04 0.43
CA PHE A 374 -4.34 4.89 -0.79
C PHE A 374 -4.38 6.15 -1.66
N SER A 375 -3.23 6.54 -2.22
CA SER A 375 -3.15 7.72 -3.09
C SER A 375 -1.91 7.77 -3.99
N ASP A 376 -1.94 8.70 -4.93
CA ASP A 376 -0.78 9.15 -5.71
C ASP A 376 -0.60 10.66 -5.56
N LEU A 377 0.63 11.15 -5.73
CA LEU A 377 0.94 12.58 -5.74
C LEU A 377 0.53 13.22 -7.06
N TYR A 378 -0.06 14.40 -6.97
CA TYR A 378 -0.42 15.29 -8.06
C TYR A 378 0.17 16.68 -7.82
N VAL A 379 0.34 17.45 -8.90
CA VAL A 379 0.81 18.83 -8.87
C VAL A 379 0.07 19.68 -9.89
N MET A 380 -0.14 20.95 -9.58
CA MET A 380 -0.64 21.98 -10.48
C MET A 380 0.14 23.29 -10.29
N GLU A 381 0.18 24.13 -11.32
CA GLU A 381 0.65 25.51 -11.22
C GLU A 381 -0.46 26.39 -10.60
N VAL A 382 -0.09 27.31 -9.72
CA VAL A 382 -1.03 28.19 -9.01
C VAL A 382 -1.55 29.26 -9.95
N GLY A 383 -2.85 29.23 -10.22
CA GLY A 383 -3.53 30.11 -11.17
C GLY A 383 -3.81 29.49 -12.54
N ASP A 384 -3.31 28.29 -12.83
CA ASP A 384 -3.67 27.50 -14.01
C ASP A 384 -4.39 26.20 -13.57
N PRO A 385 -5.73 26.16 -13.61
CA PRO A 385 -6.49 24.99 -13.17
C PRO A 385 -6.34 23.78 -14.10
N ASP A 386 -5.99 23.97 -15.37
CA ASP A 386 -5.88 22.88 -16.34
C ASP A 386 -4.49 22.21 -16.32
N SER A 387 -3.52 22.79 -15.59
CA SER A 387 -2.18 22.24 -15.38
C SER A 387 -2.09 20.98 -14.50
N VAL A 388 -3.19 20.54 -13.87
CA VAL A 388 -3.24 19.42 -12.92
C VAL A 388 -2.72 18.12 -13.56
N ARG A 389 -1.59 17.62 -13.06
CA ARG A 389 -0.94 16.39 -13.52
C ARG A 389 -0.51 15.48 -12.39
N ARG A 390 -0.48 14.19 -12.68
CA ARG A 390 -0.08 13.12 -11.75
C ARG A 390 1.43 12.90 -11.80
N LEU A 391 2.06 12.83 -10.63
CA LEU A 391 3.50 12.55 -10.48
C LEU A 391 3.74 11.04 -10.26
N THR A 392 3.16 10.44 -9.22
CA THR A 392 3.44 9.02 -8.89
C THR A 392 2.44 8.06 -9.53
N ARG A 393 2.82 6.78 -9.67
CA ARG A 393 1.93 5.69 -10.12
C ARG A 393 2.10 4.43 -9.25
N LEU A 394 1.83 4.59 -7.96
CA LEU A 394 2.12 3.63 -6.91
C LEU A 394 0.87 2.95 -6.37
N ALA A 395 -0.24 3.69 -6.27
CA ALA A 395 -1.52 3.20 -5.78
C ALA A 395 -1.46 2.53 -4.39
N SER A 396 -0.61 3.07 -3.51
CA SER A 396 -0.28 2.51 -2.21
C SER A 396 -0.75 3.42 -1.08
N THR A 397 -0.56 3.00 0.17
CA THR A 397 -0.62 3.93 1.30
C THR A 397 0.49 4.98 1.14
N MET A 398 0.20 6.22 1.54
CA MET A 398 1.18 7.30 1.52
C MET A 398 1.07 8.11 2.81
N PHE A 399 2.14 8.08 3.61
CA PHE A 399 2.19 8.61 4.97
C PHE A 399 2.87 9.98 4.94
N GLY A 400 2.18 10.98 4.40
CA GLY A 400 2.71 12.32 4.26
C GLY A 400 3.80 12.47 3.18
N TYR A 401 4.08 13.73 2.86
CA TYR A 401 5.10 14.15 1.92
C TYR A 401 5.48 15.62 2.16
N ASP A 402 6.58 16.04 1.57
CA ASP A 402 7.00 17.44 1.54
C ASP A 402 7.83 17.82 0.31
N TRP A 403 8.02 19.12 0.09
CA TRP A 403 8.81 19.66 -1.02
C TRP A 403 10.30 19.72 -0.69
N THR A 404 11.16 19.35 -1.66
CA THR A 404 12.58 19.73 -1.56
C THR A 404 12.73 21.25 -1.59
N ARG A 405 13.77 21.76 -0.92
CA ARG A 405 14.06 23.21 -0.83
C ARG A 405 14.11 23.94 -2.17
N ASP A 406 14.63 23.29 -3.22
CA ASP A 406 14.69 23.84 -4.59
C ASP A 406 13.34 23.74 -5.35
N GLY A 407 12.31 23.15 -4.72
CA GLY A 407 11.02 22.85 -5.32
C GLY A 407 11.09 21.89 -6.50
N ALA A 408 12.19 21.15 -6.70
CA ALA A 408 12.37 20.30 -7.87
C ALA A 408 11.84 18.87 -7.68
N ALA A 409 11.68 18.41 -6.45
CA ALA A 409 11.11 17.10 -6.11
C ALA A 409 10.15 17.16 -4.92
N LEU A 410 9.36 16.10 -4.76
CA LEU A 410 8.62 15.79 -3.54
C LEU A 410 9.27 14.58 -2.85
N VAL A 411 9.53 14.67 -1.55
CA VAL A 411 9.91 13.53 -0.70
C VAL A 411 8.67 13.00 -0.01
N PHE A 412 8.45 11.69 -0.02
CA PHE A 412 7.23 11.08 0.51
C PHE A 412 7.49 9.69 1.09
N SER A 413 6.62 9.26 2.03
CA SER A 413 6.64 7.90 2.56
C SER A 413 5.59 7.02 1.86
N SER A 414 5.94 5.79 1.51
CA SER A 414 5.05 4.84 0.83
C SER A 414 5.39 3.38 1.15
N ASP A 415 4.37 2.51 1.22
CA ASP A 415 4.47 1.07 1.46
C ASP A 415 4.47 0.22 0.16
N HIS A 416 4.68 0.85 -1.00
CA HIS A 416 4.47 0.19 -2.30
C HIS A 416 5.47 -0.91 -2.68
N GLU A 417 6.58 -1.07 -1.94
CA GLU A 417 7.56 -2.16 -2.09
C GLU A 417 7.83 -2.94 -0.79
N GLY A 418 7.03 -2.72 0.27
CA GLY A 418 7.23 -3.33 1.59
C GLY A 418 6.79 -2.41 2.73
N PRO A 419 7.48 -2.42 3.89
CA PRO A 419 7.24 -1.45 4.96
C PRO A 419 7.36 0.01 4.48
N PRO A 420 6.73 0.99 5.15
CA PRO A 420 6.80 2.40 4.78
C PRO A 420 8.25 2.90 4.68
N ALA A 421 8.60 3.44 3.52
CA ALA A 421 9.96 3.88 3.20
C ALA A 421 9.93 5.25 2.50
N LEU A 422 11.04 6.00 2.59
CA LEU A 422 11.16 7.30 1.93
C LEU A 422 11.59 7.18 0.45
N TYR A 423 10.92 7.95 -0.40
CA TYR A 423 11.20 8.10 -1.82
C TYR A 423 11.21 9.59 -2.20
N ALA A 424 11.91 9.93 -3.27
CA ALA A 424 11.80 11.23 -3.93
C ALA A 424 11.19 11.06 -5.34
N VAL A 425 10.30 11.96 -5.75
CA VAL A 425 9.82 12.06 -7.14
C VAL A 425 10.17 13.42 -7.71
N ASP A 426 10.95 13.45 -8.80
CA ASP A 426 11.25 14.67 -9.53
C ASP A 426 9.98 15.24 -10.16
N VAL A 427 9.68 16.51 -9.90
CA VAL A 427 8.46 17.17 -10.36
C VAL A 427 8.51 17.46 -11.86
N ALA A 428 9.70 17.56 -12.46
CA ALA A 428 9.89 17.87 -13.88
C ALA A 428 9.50 16.72 -14.81
N ASP A 429 9.93 15.48 -14.51
CA ASP A 429 9.81 14.30 -15.38
C ASP A 429 9.13 13.09 -14.73
N ALA A 430 8.67 13.23 -13.47
CA ALA A 430 8.06 12.17 -12.66
C ALA A 430 8.99 10.97 -12.37
N ARG A 431 10.31 11.16 -12.43
CA ARG A 431 11.29 10.11 -12.09
C ARG A 431 11.28 9.83 -10.58
N LEU A 432 11.06 8.56 -10.23
CA LEU A 432 11.07 8.05 -8.86
C LEU A 432 12.49 7.59 -8.45
N THR A 433 12.93 7.97 -7.24
CA THR A 433 14.18 7.55 -6.61
C THR A 433 13.87 7.02 -5.20
N ALA A 434 14.35 5.82 -4.86
CA ALA A 434 14.25 5.31 -3.49
C ALA A 434 15.38 5.89 -2.63
N LEU A 435 15.07 6.44 -1.46
CA LEU A 435 16.04 7.13 -0.60
C LEU A 435 16.73 6.21 0.42
N GLY A 436 16.31 4.94 0.52
CA GLY A 436 16.96 3.93 1.36
C GLY A 436 16.69 4.04 2.86
N ILE A 437 15.79 4.92 3.29
CA ILE A 437 15.40 5.11 4.69
C ILE A 437 14.06 4.40 4.94
N ALA A 438 14.07 3.38 5.80
CA ALA A 438 12.90 2.60 6.24
C ALA A 438 13.19 1.90 7.60
N PRO A 439 12.18 1.67 8.47
CA PRO A 439 10.81 2.19 8.36
C PRO A 439 10.80 3.72 8.54
N ALA A 440 9.93 4.40 7.81
CA ALA A 440 9.82 5.85 7.85
C ALA A 440 8.45 6.35 7.36
N THR A 441 7.82 7.24 8.12
CA THR A 441 6.53 7.90 7.86
C THR A 441 6.67 9.42 8.06
N TRP A 442 5.68 10.19 7.60
CA TRP A 442 5.55 11.65 7.77
C TRP A 442 6.86 12.46 7.63
N PRO A 443 7.50 12.46 6.44
CA PRO A 443 8.68 13.27 6.19
C PRO A 443 8.34 14.75 6.03
N ASP A 444 9.18 15.62 6.58
CA ASP A 444 9.04 17.08 6.52
C ASP A 444 10.43 17.75 6.45
N LEU A 445 10.60 18.76 5.59
CA LEU A 445 11.90 19.30 5.16
C LEU A 445 12.02 20.80 5.43
N ALA A 446 13.22 21.26 5.81
CA ALA A 446 13.44 22.66 6.12
C ALA A 446 13.51 23.53 4.85
N LEU A 447 12.67 24.57 4.74
CA LEU A 447 12.70 25.47 3.58
C LEU A 447 14.04 26.22 3.41
N HIS A 448 14.88 26.30 4.45
CA HIS A 448 16.15 27.04 4.41
C HIS A 448 17.39 26.19 4.76
N ALA A 449 17.27 24.87 4.90
CA ALA A 449 18.39 23.95 5.14
C ALA A 449 18.17 22.59 4.47
N ASP A 450 19.24 21.86 4.16
CA ASP A 450 19.14 20.60 3.38
C ASP A 450 18.87 19.37 4.30
N VAL A 451 18.08 19.60 5.36
CA VAL A 451 17.76 18.63 6.42
C VAL A 451 16.24 18.50 6.59
N GLY A 452 15.82 17.41 7.22
CA GLY A 452 14.43 17.15 7.53
C GLY A 452 14.25 16.15 8.67
N VAL A 453 13.01 16.02 9.11
CA VAL A 453 12.58 15.02 10.09
C VAL A 453 11.66 13.99 9.44
N TYR A 454 11.51 12.84 10.10
CA TYR A 454 10.55 11.80 9.73
C TYR A 454 10.17 10.99 10.98
N GLU A 455 8.98 10.41 10.98
CA GLU A 455 8.50 9.49 12.01
C GLU A 455 9.07 8.08 11.75
N ILE A 456 9.48 7.38 12.80
CA ILE A 456 9.97 5.99 12.79
C ILE A 456 8.91 5.15 13.51
N PRO A 457 7.98 4.48 12.79
CA PRO A 457 6.85 3.81 13.43
C PRO A 457 7.22 2.40 13.95
N GLU A 458 6.97 2.14 15.23
CA GLU A 458 6.99 0.79 15.83
C GLU A 458 5.55 0.30 16.08
N HIS A 459 4.81 0.11 14.98
CA HIS A 459 3.43 -0.36 15.00
C HIS A 459 3.32 -1.85 14.62
N HIS A 460 2.79 -2.65 15.54
CA HIS A 460 2.53 -4.07 15.32
C HIS A 460 1.05 -4.40 15.57
N ILE A 461 0.27 -4.57 14.51
CA ILE A 461 -1.11 -5.05 14.60
C ILE A 461 -1.13 -6.57 14.51
N GLN A 462 -1.56 -7.26 15.56
CA GLN A 462 -1.78 -8.71 15.55
C GLN A 462 -3.25 -9.08 15.69
N MET A 463 -3.61 -10.23 15.12
CA MET A 463 -4.91 -10.85 15.39
C MET A 463 -4.92 -11.52 16.76
N ARG A 464 -5.97 -11.21 17.53
CA ARG A 464 -6.24 -11.82 18.83
C ARG A 464 -7.61 -12.48 18.86
N ARG A 465 -7.71 -13.56 19.62
CA ARG A 465 -8.98 -14.14 20.07
C ARG A 465 -9.36 -13.51 21.41
N LEU A 466 -10.58 -12.99 21.48
CA LEU A 466 -11.18 -12.46 22.70
C LEU A 466 -12.21 -13.49 23.20
N ASP A 467 -12.09 -13.90 24.45
CA ASP A 467 -13.20 -14.52 25.20
C ASP A 467 -14.12 -13.37 25.61
N LEU A 468 -15.38 -13.36 25.20
CA LEU A 468 -16.29 -12.25 25.50
C LEU A 468 -16.61 -12.16 26.99
N ALA A 469 -16.48 -13.26 27.76
CA ALA A 469 -16.59 -13.20 29.22
C ALA A 469 -15.30 -12.70 29.91
N ARG A 470 -14.19 -12.55 29.18
CA ARG A 470 -12.84 -12.20 29.69
C ARG A 470 -12.00 -11.40 28.67
N ALA A 471 -12.61 -10.38 28.06
CA ALA A 471 -12.01 -9.61 26.97
C ALA A 471 -10.85 -8.67 27.41
N ASP A 472 -10.57 -8.61 28.72
CA ASP A 472 -9.40 -7.93 29.31
C ASP A 472 -8.07 -8.63 28.96
N LYS A 473 -8.11 -9.92 28.60
CA LYS A 473 -6.93 -10.76 28.30
C LYS A 473 -7.04 -11.42 26.92
N PRO A 474 -6.92 -10.63 25.84
CA PRO A 474 -6.93 -11.14 24.46
C PRO A 474 -5.75 -12.10 24.21
N ALA A 475 -6.04 -13.32 23.76
CA ALA A 475 -5.04 -14.34 23.44
C ALA A 475 -4.56 -14.23 21.99
N PRO A 476 -3.28 -14.48 21.66
CA PRO A 476 -2.80 -14.54 20.27
C PRO A 476 -3.63 -15.51 19.43
N LEU A 477 -4.05 -15.10 18.23
CA LEU A 477 -4.75 -16.00 17.30
C LEU A 477 -3.75 -16.98 16.66
N ALA A 478 -2.66 -16.42 16.13
CA ALA A 478 -1.52 -17.13 15.56
C ALA A 478 -0.26 -16.30 15.80
N ALA A 479 0.93 -16.91 15.72
CA ALA A 479 2.17 -16.17 15.68
C ALA A 479 2.36 -15.52 14.29
N SER A 480 2.48 -14.20 14.25
CA SER A 480 2.84 -13.42 13.07
C SER A 480 4.06 -12.56 13.36
N SER A 481 4.91 -12.32 12.35
CA SER A 481 6.07 -11.42 12.44
C SER A 481 5.84 -10.14 11.62
N ALA A 482 4.57 -9.76 11.47
CA ALA A 482 4.06 -8.83 10.48
C ALA A 482 2.65 -8.39 10.89
N ASN A 483 2.09 -7.40 10.19
CA ASN A 483 0.77 -6.88 10.50
C ASN A 483 -0.34 -7.78 9.96
N ASP A 484 -1.35 -8.00 10.78
CA ASP A 484 -2.57 -8.73 10.43
C ASP A 484 -3.80 -7.84 10.70
N VAL A 485 -4.67 -7.64 9.70
CA VAL A 485 -5.90 -6.82 9.82
C VAL A 485 -7.12 -7.46 9.15
N GLY A 486 -8.32 -6.97 9.49
CA GLY A 486 -9.53 -7.22 8.70
C GLY A 486 -10.12 -8.64 8.80
N ALA A 487 -9.85 -9.38 9.89
CA ALA A 487 -10.22 -10.79 9.98
C ALA A 487 -11.74 -11.08 9.96
N ARG A 488 -12.12 -12.16 9.27
CA ARG A 488 -13.44 -12.80 9.25
C ARG A 488 -13.36 -14.29 9.51
N ILE A 489 -14.19 -14.80 10.40
CA ILE A 489 -14.35 -16.23 10.68
C ILE A 489 -15.15 -16.89 9.54
N SER A 490 -14.80 -18.12 9.17
CA SER A 490 -15.51 -18.90 8.14
C SER A 490 -16.89 -19.37 8.61
N PRO A 491 -17.85 -19.65 7.71
CA PRO A 491 -19.19 -20.14 8.07
C PRO A 491 -19.19 -21.47 8.88
N ASP A 492 -18.12 -22.27 8.79
CA ASP A 492 -17.94 -23.50 9.57
C ASP A 492 -17.15 -23.31 10.88
N GLY A 493 -16.73 -22.07 11.21
CA GLY A 493 -16.01 -21.72 12.42
C GLY A 493 -14.55 -22.21 12.50
N LYS A 494 -14.02 -22.83 11.44
CA LYS A 494 -12.70 -23.52 11.46
C LYS A 494 -11.55 -22.71 10.88
N ARG A 495 -11.83 -21.69 10.09
CA ARG A 495 -10.83 -20.90 9.36
C ARG A 495 -11.08 -19.41 9.54
N VAL A 496 -10.05 -18.62 9.31
CA VAL A 496 -10.08 -17.16 9.38
C VAL A 496 -9.47 -16.61 8.11
N ALA A 497 -10.23 -15.80 7.37
CA ALA A 497 -9.70 -14.99 6.29
C ALA A 497 -9.22 -13.67 6.89
N LEU A 498 -8.00 -13.26 6.57
CA LEU A 498 -7.39 -12.04 7.09
C LEU A 498 -6.47 -11.40 6.04
N LEU A 499 -6.13 -10.13 6.22
CA LEU A 499 -5.15 -9.43 5.41
C LEU A 499 -3.82 -9.42 6.16
N SER A 500 -2.71 -9.74 5.50
CA SER A 500 -1.38 -9.69 6.13
C SER A 500 -0.28 -9.29 5.16
N ASP A 501 0.66 -8.46 5.64
CA ASP A 501 1.85 -8.01 4.92
C ASP A 501 3.05 -8.98 5.04
N ARG A 502 2.92 -10.10 5.78
CA ARG A 502 3.99 -11.09 6.06
C ARG A 502 4.69 -11.71 4.83
N SER A 503 4.12 -11.52 3.65
CA SER A 503 4.68 -11.86 2.33
C SER A 503 5.62 -10.79 1.74
N GLY A 504 5.86 -9.67 2.43
CA GLY A 504 6.51 -8.47 1.91
C GLY A 504 5.56 -7.52 1.15
N SER A 505 4.27 -7.85 1.13
CA SER A 505 3.16 -7.02 0.63
C SER A 505 1.85 -7.58 1.17
N TRP A 506 0.83 -6.73 1.26
CA TRP A 506 -0.51 -7.11 1.74
C TRP A 506 -1.20 -8.11 0.81
N GLN A 507 -1.50 -9.29 1.35
CA GLN A 507 -2.23 -10.36 0.66
C GLN A 507 -3.43 -10.80 1.48
N VAL A 508 -4.36 -11.50 0.83
CA VAL A 508 -5.41 -12.27 1.53
C VAL A 508 -4.79 -13.59 1.99
N TRP A 509 -4.89 -13.88 3.28
CA TRP A 509 -4.42 -15.10 3.93
C TRP A 509 -5.60 -15.88 4.51
N ILE A 510 -5.45 -17.21 4.56
CA ILE A 510 -6.25 -18.09 5.41
C ILE A 510 -5.37 -18.58 6.55
N HIS A 511 -5.90 -18.51 7.77
CA HIS A 511 -5.42 -19.26 8.93
C HIS A 511 -6.44 -20.34 9.30
N ASP A 512 -5.98 -21.55 9.58
CA ASP A 512 -6.82 -22.68 9.98
C ASP A 512 -6.70 -22.94 11.49
N LEU A 513 -7.83 -22.81 12.18
CA LEU A 513 -7.94 -22.89 13.65
C LEU A 513 -7.90 -24.33 14.17
N THR A 514 -7.91 -25.34 13.29
CA THR A 514 -7.90 -26.76 13.65
C THR A 514 -6.50 -27.39 13.57
N THR A 515 -5.66 -26.86 12.67
CA THR A 515 -4.28 -27.30 12.43
C THR A 515 -3.25 -26.31 12.95
N GLY A 516 -3.59 -25.01 13.01
CA GLY A 516 -2.65 -23.92 13.28
C GLY A 516 -1.97 -23.37 12.02
N ASP A 517 -2.17 -23.98 10.84
CA ASP A 517 -1.51 -23.56 9.60
C ASP A 517 -1.99 -22.17 9.13
N ALA A 518 -1.15 -21.47 8.36
CA ALA A 518 -1.50 -20.22 7.70
C ALA A 518 -0.86 -20.11 6.31
N PHE A 519 -1.62 -19.68 5.30
CA PHE A 519 -1.17 -19.56 3.92
C PHE A 519 -1.82 -18.40 3.17
N ALA A 520 -1.06 -17.73 2.30
CA ALA A 520 -1.60 -16.77 1.33
C ALA A 520 -2.48 -17.50 0.31
N ILE A 521 -3.60 -16.88 -0.06
CA ILE A 521 -4.45 -17.34 -1.17
C ILE A 521 -4.31 -16.46 -2.41
N SER A 522 -3.99 -15.18 -2.24
CA SER A 522 -3.77 -14.23 -3.34
C SER A 522 -2.28 -14.04 -3.68
N ASN A 523 -2.04 -13.49 -4.89
CA ASN A 523 -0.74 -12.97 -5.32
C ASN A 523 -0.96 -11.60 -6.00
N LEU A 524 -1.33 -10.61 -5.19
CA LEU A 524 -1.59 -9.25 -5.61
C LEU A 524 -0.25 -8.51 -5.80
N ALA A 525 -0.14 -7.74 -6.88
CA ALA A 525 1.01 -6.88 -7.16
C ALA A 525 0.84 -5.54 -6.41
N ARG A 526 0.94 -4.39 -7.09
CA ARG A 526 0.60 -3.07 -6.54
C ARG A 526 -0.93 -2.85 -6.49
N ARG A 527 -1.63 -3.80 -5.86
CA ARG A 527 -3.08 -3.77 -5.56
C ARG A 527 -3.25 -4.15 -4.10
N MET A 528 -3.69 -3.22 -3.27
CA MET A 528 -3.89 -3.50 -1.84
C MET A 528 -5.29 -4.09 -1.62
N PRO A 529 -5.42 -5.26 -0.96
CA PRO A 529 -6.71 -5.84 -0.63
C PRO A 529 -7.35 -5.13 0.57
N GLU A 530 -8.68 -5.04 0.58
CA GLU A 530 -9.48 -4.58 1.71
C GLU A 530 -10.72 -5.46 1.93
N PHE A 531 -11.21 -5.49 3.18
CA PHE A 531 -12.47 -6.13 3.59
C PHE A 531 -12.67 -7.56 3.05
N PRO A 532 -11.84 -8.54 3.45
CA PRO A 532 -12.06 -9.93 3.07
C PRO A 532 -13.34 -10.44 3.74
N GLU A 533 -14.20 -11.10 2.98
CA GLU A 533 -15.47 -11.65 3.44
C GLU A 533 -15.69 -13.04 2.84
N TRP A 534 -16.17 -14.01 3.63
CA TRP A 534 -16.42 -15.37 3.14
C TRP A 534 -17.68 -15.44 2.29
N ARG A 535 -17.62 -16.17 1.17
CA ARG A 535 -18.84 -16.66 0.52
C ARG A 535 -19.53 -17.68 1.46
N PRO A 536 -20.87 -17.75 1.55
CA PRO A 536 -21.57 -18.62 2.51
C PRO A 536 -21.25 -20.12 2.44
N ASP A 537 -20.74 -20.62 1.31
CA ASP A 537 -20.30 -22.03 1.16
C ASP A 537 -18.91 -22.32 1.76
N GLY A 538 -18.19 -21.30 2.24
CA GLY A 538 -16.87 -21.44 2.85
C GLY A 538 -15.74 -21.85 1.88
N ARG A 539 -15.96 -21.73 0.56
CA ARG A 539 -14.96 -22.10 -0.47
C ARG A 539 -14.18 -20.94 -1.06
N ALA A 540 -14.75 -19.73 -1.04
CA ALA A 540 -14.13 -18.54 -1.61
C ALA A 540 -14.18 -17.34 -0.65
N VAL A 541 -13.29 -16.38 -0.89
CA VAL A 541 -13.23 -15.10 -0.17
C VAL A 541 -13.41 -13.97 -1.18
N GLY A 542 -14.43 -13.14 -0.96
CA GLY A 542 -14.61 -11.85 -1.62
C GLY A 542 -13.75 -10.78 -0.94
N PHE A 543 -13.23 -9.82 -1.69
CA PHE A 543 -12.46 -8.68 -1.18
C PHE A 543 -12.50 -7.52 -2.17
N ILE A 544 -12.19 -6.31 -1.72
CA ILE A 544 -11.93 -5.17 -2.61
C ILE A 544 -10.44 -5.10 -2.91
N THR A 545 -10.05 -4.74 -4.12
CA THR A 545 -8.67 -4.29 -4.42
C THR A 545 -8.68 -2.84 -4.82
N HIS A 546 -7.92 -2.01 -4.10
CA HIS A 546 -7.71 -0.62 -4.48
C HIS A 546 -6.51 -0.46 -5.42
N GLY A 547 -6.60 0.59 -6.22
CA GLY A 547 -5.63 1.02 -7.22
C GLY A 547 -5.68 2.55 -7.33
N SER A 548 -5.06 3.12 -8.37
CA SER A 548 -5.08 4.57 -8.59
C SER A 548 -6.35 5.05 -9.32
N GLY A 549 -7.51 4.63 -8.85
CA GLY A 549 -8.79 4.77 -9.54
C GLY A 549 -9.90 4.02 -8.80
N PRO A 550 -11.03 3.77 -9.46
CA PRO A 550 -12.16 3.00 -8.89
C PRO A 550 -11.70 1.71 -8.20
N GLY A 551 -12.23 1.44 -7.00
CA GLY A 551 -12.01 0.18 -6.31
C GLY A 551 -12.62 -0.99 -7.08
N ASP A 552 -11.94 -2.13 -7.10
CA ASP A 552 -12.34 -3.31 -7.86
C ASP A 552 -12.77 -4.43 -6.91
N ALA A 553 -14.05 -4.85 -6.97
CA ALA A 553 -14.49 -6.02 -6.20
C ALA A 553 -14.00 -7.33 -6.86
N ARG A 554 -13.43 -8.22 -6.05
CA ARG A 554 -12.82 -9.48 -6.45
C ARG A 554 -13.33 -10.62 -5.57
N GLU A 555 -13.24 -11.84 -6.08
CA GLU A 555 -13.37 -13.08 -5.30
C GLU A 555 -12.23 -14.03 -5.69
N ILE A 556 -11.73 -14.80 -4.72
CA ILE A 556 -10.78 -15.88 -4.98
C ILE A 556 -11.24 -17.21 -4.36
N GLU A 557 -11.28 -18.25 -5.19
CA GLU A 557 -11.53 -19.63 -4.75
C GLU A 557 -10.30 -20.18 -4.00
N ILE A 558 -10.52 -20.75 -2.82
CA ILE A 558 -9.41 -21.17 -1.94
C ILE A 558 -8.65 -22.34 -2.55
N ASP A 559 -9.31 -23.40 -3.00
CA ASP A 559 -8.61 -24.62 -3.44
C ASP A 559 -7.96 -24.46 -4.84
N SER A 560 -8.63 -23.74 -5.75
CA SER A 560 -8.17 -23.57 -7.14
C SER A 560 -7.31 -22.32 -7.39
N ARG A 561 -7.28 -21.38 -6.44
CA ARG A 561 -6.62 -20.06 -6.54
C ARG A 561 -7.10 -19.18 -7.71
N VAL A 562 -8.29 -19.45 -8.26
CA VAL A 562 -8.87 -18.65 -9.36
C VAL A 562 -9.45 -17.34 -8.81
N GLU A 563 -8.87 -16.20 -9.20
CA GLU A 563 -9.42 -14.85 -8.97
C GLU A 563 -10.45 -14.50 -10.06
N ARG A 564 -11.61 -13.96 -9.68
CA ARG A 564 -12.57 -13.32 -10.61
C ARG A 564 -12.99 -11.92 -10.13
N ARG A 565 -13.50 -11.11 -11.06
CA ARG A 565 -14.19 -9.84 -10.76
C ARG A 565 -15.60 -10.13 -10.22
N LEU A 566 -16.12 -9.26 -9.36
CA LEU A 566 -17.53 -9.20 -8.99
C LEU A 566 -18.14 -7.88 -9.51
N GLY A 567 -19.22 -7.97 -10.30
CA GLY A 567 -19.92 -6.80 -10.85
C GLY A 567 -19.21 -6.13 -12.03
N SER A 568 -19.93 -5.20 -12.69
CA SER A 568 -19.49 -4.60 -13.96
C SER A 568 -18.20 -3.77 -13.87
N ALA A 569 -17.59 -3.55 -15.02
CA ALA A 569 -16.40 -2.71 -15.17
C ALA A 569 -16.74 -1.22 -14.95
N GLY A 570 -15.91 -0.52 -14.19
CA GLY A 570 -16.03 0.93 -13.96
C GLY A 570 -16.88 1.34 -12.75
N LEU A 571 -17.49 0.39 -12.02
CA LEU A 571 -17.95 0.65 -10.65
C LEU A 571 -16.77 0.94 -9.73
N ASP A 572 -16.91 1.93 -8.85
CA ASP A 572 -15.96 2.19 -7.77
C ASP A 572 -16.42 1.44 -6.51
N ALA A 573 -16.01 0.18 -6.40
CA ALA A 573 -16.37 -0.70 -5.30
C ALA A 573 -15.68 -0.28 -4.00
N ARG A 574 -16.48 -0.12 -2.94
CA ARG A 574 -16.00 0.29 -1.61
C ARG A 574 -16.16 -0.81 -0.56
N ARG A 575 -17.10 -1.75 -0.73
CA ARG A 575 -17.25 -2.90 0.16
C ARG A 575 -18.02 -4.05 -0.48
N VAL A 576 -17.62 -5.29 -0.17
CA VAL A 576 -18.29 -6.51 -0.60
C VAL A 576 -18.74 -7.32 0.62
N THR A 577 -19.96 -7.83 0.57
CA THR A 577 -20.51 -8.88 1.43
C THR A 577 -21.38 -9.82 0.59
N TYR A 578 -21.99 -10.83 1.19
CA TYR A 578 -22.85 -11.81 0.51
C TYR A 578 -24.22 -11.90 1.18
N ALA A 579 -25.24 -12.20 0.39
CA ALA A 579 -26.53 -12.72 0.85
C ALA A 579 -26.43 -14.24 1.08
N ALA A 580 -27.36 -14.81 1.86
CA ALA A 580 -27.36 -16.22 2.24
C ALA A 580 -27.57 -17.20 1.07
N ASP A 581 -28.15 -16.70 -0.05
CA ASP A 581 -28.27 -17.43 -1.32
C ASP A 581 -26.99 -17.39 -2.18
N GLY A 582 -25.96 -16.68 -1.75
CA GLY A 582 -24.70 -16.50 -2.46
C GLY A 582 -24.67 -15.33 -3.45
N ALA A 583 -25.74 -14.56 -3.59
CA ALA A 583 -25.71 -13.29 -4.34
C ALA A 583 -24.77 -12.29 -3.66
N VAL A 584 -24.11 -11.45 -4.46
CA VAL A 584 -23.14 -10.47 -3.95
C VAL A 584 -23.87 -9.20 -3.53
N LEU A 585 -23.56 -8.70 -2.33
CA LEU A 585 -23.96 -7.39 -1.84
C LEU A 585 -22.76 -6.44 -1.96
N LEU A 586 -22.88 -5.44 -2.82
CA LEU A 586 -21.79 -4.57 -3.24
C LEU A 586 -22.13 -3.11 -2.93
N VAL A 587 -21.39 -2.50 -1.99
CA VAL A 587 -21.40 -1.04 -1.85
C VAL A 587 -20.42 -0.46 -2.87
N ALA A 588 -20.94 0.35 -3.79
CA ALA A 588 -20.14 0.99 -4.83
C ALA A 588 -20.63 2.41 -5.15
N VAL A 589 -19.75 3.22 -5.71
CA VAL A 589 -20.08 4.53 -6.27
C VAL A 589 -20.30 4.41 -7.78
N LYS A 590 -21.44 4.90 -8.27
CA LYS A 590 -21.87 4.87 -9.67
C LYS A 590 -22.41 6.26 -10.04
N ASN A 591 -21.87 6.87 -11.10
CA ASN A 591 -22.24 8.22 -11.54
C ASN A 591 -22.17 9.31 -10.45
N GLY A 592 -21.27 9.17 -9.47
CA GLY A 592 -21.10 10.09 -8.34
C GLY A 592 -21.92 9.75 -7.09
N ALA A 593 -22.95 8.92 -7.19
CA ALA A 593 -23.75 8.47 -6.05
C ALA A 593 -23.26 7.13 -5.51
N ALA A 594 -23.10 7.00 -4.20
CA ALA A 594 -22.89 5.72 -3.54
C ALA A 594 -24.22 4.99 -3.32
N ALA A 595 -24.24 3.67 -3.50
CA ALA A 595 -25.38 2.84 -3.16
C ALA A 595 -24.97 1.40 -2.83
N LEU A 596 -25.87 0.69 -2.15
CA LEU A 596 -25.84 -0.76 -2.04
C LEU A 596 -26.52 -1.38 -3.26
N TYR A 597 -25.80 -2.24 -3.97
CA TYR A 597 -26.28 -3.05 -5.07
C TYR A 597 -26.31 -4.53 -4.67
N ARG A 598 -27.34 -5.25 -5.13
CA ARG A 598 -27.32 -6.72 -5.23
C ARG A 598 -26.88 -7.10 -6.63
N VAL A 599 -25.90 -7.97 -6.75
CA VAL A 599 -25.21 -8.30 -8.01
C VAL A 599 -25.37 -9.78 -8.32
N GLU A 600 -25.99 -10.06 -9.47
CA GLU A 600 -26.30 -11.41 -9.96
C GLU A 600 -25.95 -11.49 -11.45
N ALA A 601 -25.06 -12.41 -11.84
CA ALA A 601 -24.64 -12.60 -13.24
C ALA A 601 -24.31 -11.28 -13.99
N ASP A 602 -23.48 -10.44 -13.37
CA ASP A 602 -23.06 -9.11 -13.85
C ASP A 602 -24.18 -8.06 -14.04
N ARG A 603 -25.39 -8.33 -13.54
CA ARG A 603 -26.45 -7.34 -13.37
C ARG A 603 -26.45 -6.79 -11.95
N GLU A 604 -26.28 -5.48 -11.81
CA GLU A 604 -26.57 -4.80 -10.54
C GLU A 604 -28.04 -4.39 -10.43
N THR A 605 -28.64 -4.60 -9.27
CA THR A 605 -29.93 -4.04 -8.86
C THR A 605 -29.71 -3.20 -7.60
N GLU A 606 -30.05 -1.92 -7.64
CA GLU A 606 -29.91 -1.03 -6.48
C GLU A 606 -30.92 -1.39 -5.38
N LEU A 607 -30.43 -1.49 -4.13
CA LEU A 607 -31.25 -1.80 -2.96
C LEU A 607 -31.48 -0.58 -2.07
N VAL A 608 -30.43 0.24 -1.87
CA VAL A 608 -30.41 1.41 -0.98
C VAL A 608 -29.40 2.44 -1.48
N ALA A 609 -29.85 3.64 -1.87
CA ALA A 609 -28.98 4.78 -2.14
C ALA A 609 -28.35 5.34 -0.85
N GLY A 610 -27.10 5.83 -0.92
CA GLY A 610 -26.37 6.44 0.20
C GLY A 610 -25.79 5.46 1.23
N ALA A 611 -25.94 4.14 1.04
CA ALA A 611 -25.42 3.13 1.96
C ALA A 611 -23.87 3.05 1.95
N SER A 612 -23.27 2.86 3.12
CA SER A 612 -21.81 2.75 3.34
C SER A 612 -21.35 1.33 3.66
N PHE A 613 -22.22 0.50 4.25
CA PHE A 613 -21.99 -0.90 4.60
C PHE A 613 -23.31 -1.64 4.74
N ALA A 614 -23.34 -2.95 4.46
CA ALA A 614 -24.48 -3.82 4.71
C ALA A 614 -24.09 -5.29 4.91
N ARG A 615 -24.94 -6.05 5.61
CA ARG A 615 -25.03 -7.52 5.62
C ARG A 615 -26.50 -7.94 5.53
N GLU A 616 -26.76 -9.14 5.03
CA GLU A 616 -28.08 -9.76 5.16
C GLU A 616 -28.25 -10.39 6.56
N ALA A 617 -29.45 -10.29 7.13
CA ALA A 617 -29.82 -10.92 8.39
C ALA A 617 -30.72 -12.14 8.16
N ALA A 618 -30.93 -12.94 9.22
CA ALA A 618 -31.81 -14.10 9.17
C ALA A 618 -33.22 -13.71 8.67
N GLY A 619 -33.67 -14.35 7.59
CA GLY A 619 -34.94 -14.05 6.92
C GLY A 619 -34.84 -13.13 5.69
N GLY A 620 -33.65 -12.66 5.32
CA GLY A 620 -33.41 -11.87 4.10
C GLY A 620 -33.56 -10.36 4.27
N ASP A 621 -33.86 -9.89 5.49
CA ASP A 621 -33.85 -8.46 5.80
C ASP A 621 -32.40 -7.96 5.72
N VAL A 622 -32.15 -6.84 5.02
CA VAL A 622 -30.80 -6.29 4.85
C VAL A 622 -30.56 -5.20 5.90
N LEU A 623 -29.54 -5.39 6.73
CA LEU A 623 -29.10 -4.37 7.69
C LEU A 623 -27.96 -3.56 7.10
N PHE A 624 -27.97 -2.24 7.32
CA PHE A 624 -27.04 -1.32 6.67
C PHE A 624 -26.81 -0.03 7.49
N ASN A 625 -25.76 0.72 7.11
CA ASN A 625 -25.53 2.10 7.55
C ASN A 625 -25.54 3.04 6.32
N TYR A 626 -25.92 4.30 6.52
CA TYR A 626 -25.68 5.36 5.52
C TYR A 626 -24.24 5.89 5.65
N ALA A 627 -23.79 6.74 4.72
CA ALA A 627 -22.50 7.43 4.79
C ALA A 627 -22.55 8.82 5.43
N ASP A 628 -23.72 9.46 5.43
CA ASP A 628 -23.91 10.86 5.85
C ASP A 628 -24.27 10.99 7.35
N ARG A 629 -25.09 10.07 7.86
CA ARG A 629 -25.63 10.03 9.24
C ARG A 629 -25.31 8.72 9.96
N ASP A 630 -25.13 8.79 11.27
CA ASP A 630 -24.99 7.62 12.15
C ASP A 630 -26.30 6.80 12.24
N GLY A 631 -26.19 5.55 12.69
CA GLY A 631 -27.31 4.64 12.95
C GLY A 631 -27.28 3.35 12.14
N LEU A 632 -27.89 2.29 12.70
CA LEU A 632 -28.15 1.01 12.05
C LEU A 632 -29.59 0.99 11.51
N PHE A 633 -29.72 0.69 10.22
CA PHE A 633 -31.00 0.66 9.51
C PHE A 633 -31.30 -0.74 8.99
N ARG A 634 -32.58 -1.06 8.83
CA ARG A 634 -33.08 -2.31 8.26
C ARG A 634 -33.93 -2.02 7.04
N ARG A 635 -33.62 -2.66 5.91
CA ARG A 635 -34.47 -2.77 4.73
C ARG A 635 -35.16 -4.14 4.74
N SER A 636 -36.48 -4.14 4.88
CA SER A 636 -37.31 -5.35 4.89
C SER A 636 -37.24 -6.13 3.57
N ALA A 637 -37.17 -7.46 3.65
CA ALA A 637 -37.19 -8.36 2.51
C ALA A 637 -38.57 -8.43 1.83
N ARG A 638 -39.64 -8.20 2.59
CA ARG A 638 -41.03 -8.46 2.18
C ARG A 638 -41.64 -7.35 1.32
N ASP A 639 -41.25 -6.11 1.60
CA ASP A 639 -41.83 -4.89 1.00
C ASP A 639 -40.77 -3.83 0.66
N GLY A 640 -39.50 -4.04 1.02
CA GLY A 640 -38.43 -3.06 0.83
C GLY A 640 -38.45 -1.89 1.81
N ALA A 641 -39.36 -1.86 2.80
CA ALA A 641 -39.48 -0.76 3.73
C ALA A 641 -38.22 -0.57 4.58
N ILE A 642 -37.78 0.68 4.74
CA ILE A 642 -36.59 1.05 5.51
C ILE A 642 -37.01 1.61 6.89
N ALA A 643 -36.38 1.12 7.95
CA ALA A 643 -36.54 1.60 9.31
C ALA A 643 -35.19 1.77 10.03
N LEU A 644 -35.07 2.77 10.90
CA LEU A 644 -33.98 2.88 11.88
C LEU A 644 -34.20 1.85 13.00
N LEU A 645 -33.13 1.17 13.43
CA LEU A 645 -33.14 0.25 14.57
C LEU A 645 -32.54 0.90 15.83
N THR A 646 -31.39 1.55 15.69
CA THR A 646 -30.68 2.30 16.74
C THR A 646 -29.85 3.41 16.08
N PRO A 647 -29.78 4.64 16.66
CA PRO A 647 -28.89 5.69 16.19
C PRO A 647 -27.42 5.49 16.62
N ASP A 648 -27.16 4.57 17.55
CA ASP A 648 -25.90 4.49 18.32
C ASP A 648 -24.76 3.80 17.54
N VAL A 649 -25.11 3.01 16.51
CA VAL A 649 -24.13 2.37 15.62
C VAL A 649 -23.56 3.40 14.65
N SER A 650 -22.38 3.93 14.97
CA SER A 650 -21.77 5.00 14.19
C SER A 650 -21.37 4.60 12.76
N ASN A 651 -21.53 5.54 11.82
CA ASN A 651 -21.26 5.36 10.39
C ASN A 651 -19.79 5.56 9.97
N ARG A 652 -18.93 6.03 10.90
CA ARG A 652 -17.61 6.58 10.57
C ARG A 652 -16.77 5.59 9.78
N LEU A 653 -16.09 6.12 8.75
CA LEU A 653 -15.63 5.35 7.59
C LEU A 653 -14.82 4.10 7.93
N ARG A 654 -15.01 3.06 7.12
CA ARG A 654 -14.33 1.75 7.20
C ARG A 654 -14.57 0.97 8.51
N ARG A 655 -15.46 1.42 9.42
CA ARG A 655 -15.98 0.64 10.56
C ARG A 655 -16.89 -0.49 10.08
N GLY A 656 -16.92 -1.60 10.80
CA GLY A 656 -17.82 -2.73 10.50
C GLY A 656 -18.34 -3.41 11.75
N TRP A 657 -19.64 -3.62 11.79
CA TRP A 657 -20.27 -4.61 12.67
C TRP A 657 -20.26 -6.01 12.01
N ASP A 658 -20.41 -7.03 12.85
CA ASP A 658 -20.73 -8.40 12.43
C ASP A 658 -22.13 -8.78 12.90
N ILE A 659 -22.71 -9.83 12.33
CA ILE A 659 -24.04 -10.34 12.72
C ILE A 659 -23.96 -11.85 12.96
N VAL A 660 -24.43 -12.28 14.13
CA VAL A 660 -24.52 -13.69 14.52
C VAL A 660 -25.91 -13.94 15.08
N GLY A 661 -26.63 -14.91 14.50
CA GLY A 661 -28.00 -15.23 14.90
C GLY A 661 -28.94 -14.03 14.78
N ASN A 662 -29.33 -13.46 15.91
CA ASN A 662 -30.22 -12.29 16.02
C ASN A 662 -29.50 -11.05 16.60
N HIS A 663 -28.17 -11.10 16.73
CA HIS A 663 -27.37 -10.10 17.43
C HIS A 663 -26.39 -9.42 16.48
N VAL A 664 -26.33 -8.08 16.54
CA VAL A 664 -25.35 -7.26 15.83
C VAL A 664 -24.26 -6.83 16.80
N TYR A 665 -23.01 -7.13 16.47
CA TYR A 665 -21.84 -6.89 17.30
C TYR A 665 -20.95 -5.81 16.70
N TYR A 666 -20.58 -4.81 17.49
CA TYR A 666 -19.68 -3.72 17.08
C TYR A 666 -18.77 -3.27 18.23
N VAL A 667 -17.82 -2.37 17.93
CA VAL A 667 -16.93 -1.78 18.93
C VAL A 667 -17.08 -0.25 18.92
N GLU A 668 -17.12 0.37 20.10
CA GLU A 668 -16.99 1.82 20.25
C GLU A 668 -15.53 2.21 20.58
N PRO A 669 -14.67 2.51 19.58
CA PRO A 669 -13.46 3.27 19.86
C PRO A 669 -13.84 4.70 20.28
N MET A 670 -13.00 5.34 21.10
CA MET A 670 -13.22 6.59 21.87
C MET A 670 -13.69 6.41 23.33
N ARG A 671 -13.68 5.20 23.90
CA ARG A 671 -13.60 4.98 25.36
C ARG A 671 -12.26 4.30 25.69
N GLU A 672 -11.70 4.56 26.88
CA GLU A 672 -10.42 4.00 27.38
C GLU A 672 -10.30 2.46 27.25
N HIS A 673 -11.44 1.76 27.24
CA HIS A 673 -11.53 0.31 27.29
C HIS A 673 -12.32 -0.29 26.09
N ALA A 674 -12.42 0.46 24.98
CA ALA A 674 -12.93 0.07 23.66
C ALA A 674 -14.04 -1.02 23.70
N PRO A 675 -15.24 -0.71 24.25
CA PRO A 675 -16.24 -1.73 24.53
C PRO A 675 -16.82 -2.37 23.27
N VAL A 676 -17.02 -3.68 23.36
CA VAL A 676 -17.77 -4.51 22.43
C VAL A 676 -19.25 -4.42 22.81
N MET A 677 -20.02 -3.84 21.91
CA MET A 677 -21.46 -3.63 22.06
C MET A 677 -22.23 -4.71 21.30
N ARG A 678 -23.37 -5.13 21.84
CA ARG A 678 -24.32 -6.07 21.24
C ARG A 678 -25.71 -5.47 21.17
N TYR A 679 -26.28 -5.41 19.97
CA TYR A 679 -27.68 -5.02 19.74
C TYR A 679 -28.52 -6.25 19.37
N ASP A 680 -29.63 -6.48 20.07
CA ASP A 680 -30.60 -7.56 19.78
C ASP A 680 -31.70 -7.07 18.84
N LEU A 681 -31.80 -7.70 17.66
CA LEU A 681 -32.74 -7.34 16.60
C LEU A 681 -34.22 -7.65 16.92
N ALA A 682 -34.51 -8.41 17.97
CA ALA A 682 -35.86 -8.78 18.38
C ALA A 682 -36.39 -7.96 19.57
N SER A 683 -35.56 -7.74 20.60
CA SER A 683 -35.95 -6.89 21.75
C SER A 683 -35.62 -5.41 21.58
N GLY A 684 -34.66 -5.07 20.70
CA GLY A 684 -34.09 -3.73 20.59
C GLY A 684 -33.14 -3.36 21.74
N ALA A 685 -32.76 -4.32 22.59
CA ALA A 685 -31.81 -4.09 23.68
C ALA A 685 -30.39 -3.84 23.14
N LEU A 686 -29.64 -2.99 23.84
CA LEU A 686 -28.24 -2.67 23.57
C LEU A 686 -27.42 -2.91 24.85
N ASP A 687 -26.55 -3.91 24.81
CA ASP A 687 -25.70 -4.31 25.94
C ASP A 687 -24.22 -4.04 25.64
N GLU A 688 -23.46 -3.60 26.64
CA GLU A 688 -22.00 -3.77 26.64
C GLU A 688 -21.70 -5.21 27.10
N VAL A 689 -21.17 -6.04 26.20
CA VAL A 689 -20.91 -7.48 26.49
C VAL A 689 -19.47 -7.77 26.89
N ALA A 690 -18.54 -6.89 26.54
CA ALA A 690 -17.12 -7.02 26.81
C ALA A 690 -16.43 -5.66 26.73
N ALA A 691 -15.42 -5.44 27.57
CA ALA A 691 -14.49 -4.32 27.46
C ALA A 691 -13.09 -4.86 27.15
N THR A 692 -12.35 -4.25 26.23
CA THR A 692 -11.02 -4.75 25.84
C THR A 692 -9.97 -3.64 25.75
N ARG A 693 -8.73 -4.01 26.08
CA ARG A 693 -7.56 -3.12 25.95
C ARG A 693 -6.91 -3.23 24.57
N CYS A 694 -7.45 -4.03 23.67
CA CYS A 694 -7.08 -3.96 22.27
C CYS A 694 -7.45 -2.58 21.71
N GLY A 695 -6.47 -1.88 21.13
CA GLY A 695 -6.75 -0.83 20.17
C GLY A 695 -7.37 -1.45 18.92
N VAL A 696 -8.68 -1.70 18.96
CA VAL A 696 -9.41 -2.35 17.86
C VAL A 696 -9.51 -1.37 16.69
N SER A 697 -8.57 -1.50 15.76
CA SER A 697 -8.67 -0.81 14.47
C SER A 697 -10.01 -1.16 13.82
N ALA A 698 -10.69 -0.15 13.27
CA ALA A 698 -12.10 -0.17 12.86
C ALA A 698 -12.56 -1.34 11.95
N HIS A 699 -11.64 -2.08 11.35
CA HIS A 699 -11.88 -2.95 10.21
C HIS A 699 -12.24 -4.41 10.59
N SER A 700 -12.04 -4.82 11.84
CA SER A 700 -12.34 -6.19 12.28
C SER A 700 -12.72 -6.32 13.74
N LEU A 701 -14.03 -6.49 13.95
CA LEU A 701 -14.56 -7.46 14.89
C LEU A 701 -15.24 -8.56 14.05
N SER A 702 -15.01 -9.82 14.37
CA SER A 702 -15.80 -10.95 13.85
C SER A 702 -16.07 -11.95 14.96
N VAL A 703 -17.31 -12.41 15.09
CA VAL A 703 -17.81 -13.15 16.27
C VAL A 703 -18.07 -14.62 15.91
N PHE A 704 -17.69 -15.54 16.80
CA PHE A 704 -17.95 -16.97 16.60
C PHE A 704 -19.44 -17.28 16.72
N ALA A 705 -19.91 -18.29 15.97
CA ALA A 705 -21.33 -18.69 15.95
C ALA A 705 -21.88 -19.24 17.28
N ASP A 706 -21.03 -19.44 18.31
CA ASP A 706 -21.45 -19.77 19.67
C ASP A 706 -21.64 -18.54 20.58
N GLU A 707 -21.32 -17.34 20.06
CA GLU A 707 -21.37 -16.04 20.74
C GLU A 707 -20.53 -15.96 22.03
N ARG A 708 -19.53 -16.83 22.19
CA ARG A 708 -18.61 -16.82 23.37
C ARG A 708 -17.29 -16.13 23.12
N ALA A 709 -16.89 -16.01 21.86
CA ALA A 709 -15.62 -15.45 21.47
C ALA A 709 -15.72 -14.58 20.23
N ALA A 710 -14.75 -13.69 20.07
CA ALA A 710 -14.54 -12.89 18.87
C ALA A 710 -13.07 -12.93 18.43
N ILE A 711 -12.82 -12.46 17.22
CA ILE A 711 -11.50 -12.10 16.71
C ILE A 711 -11.48 -10.60 16.45
N ALA A 712 -10.42 -9.93 16.87
CA ALA A 712 -10.16 -8.53 16.52
C ALA A 712 -8.68 -8.28 16.23
N SER A 713 -8.42 -7.22 15.47
CA SER A 713 -7.10 -6.59 15.40
C SER A 713 -6.78 -5.96 16.74
N CYS A 714 -5.56 -6.16 17.24
CA CYS A 714 -5.05 -5.48 18.42
C CYS A 714 -3.66 -4.95 18.10
N SER A 715 -3.46 -3.64 18.27
CA SER A 715 -2.12 -3.06 18.34
C SER A 715 -1.40 -3.60 19.59
N GLU A 716 -0.24 -4.24 19.43
CA GLU A 716 0.60 -4.69 20.54
C GLU A 716 1.52 -3.57 21.05
N SER A 717 2.04 -2.77 20.12
CA SER A 717 2.82 -1.56 20.34
C SER A 717 2.32 -0.49 19.37
N TYR A 718 2.18 0.73 19.87
CA TYR A 718 1.94 1.93 19.06
C TYR A 718 2.86 3.03 19.58
N GLU A 719 4.16 2.81 19.37
CA GLU A 719 5.24 3.75 19.69
C GLU A 719 5.80 4.31 18.38
N SER A 720 6.43 5.49 18.42
CA SER A 720 7.18 6.05 17.30
C SER A 720 8.22 7.05 17.75
N ASP A 721 9.41 6.99 17.18
CA ASP A 721 10.48 7.98 17.38
C ASP A 721 10.50 9.01 16.24
N VAL A 722 11.11 10.18 16.47
CA VAL A 722 11.46 11.12 15.39
C VAL A 722 12.91 10.87 14.92
N GLY A 723 13.10 10.61 13.64
CA GLY A 723 14.41 10.53 12.98
C GLY A 723 14.84 11.84 12.32
N LEU A 724 16.15 12.08 12.23
CA LEU A 724 16.76 13.18 11.48
C LEU A 724 17.36 12.65 10.16
N LEU A 725 17.07 13.31 9.05
CA LEU A 725 17.72 13.07 7.75
C LEU A 725 18.43 14.32 7.22
N ARG A 726 19.45 14.10 6.39
CA ARG A 726 19.91 15.05 5.37
C ARG A 726 19.43 14.55 4.00
N ILE A 727 19.06 15.45 3.10
CA ILE A 727 18.80 15.14 1.69
C ILE A 727 19.68 16.00 0.78
N ASP A 728 20.33 15.38 -0.19
CA ASP A 728 21.21 16.04 -1.15
C ASP A 728 20.96 15.54 -2.59
N ARG A 729 21.25 16.41 -3.56
CA ARG A 729 21.05 16.18 -4.99
C ARG A 729 22.39 15.90 -5.67
N GLY A 730 22.83 14.64 -5.62
CA GLY A 730 24.09 14.21 -6.23
C GLY A 730 24.05 14.28 -7.76
N GLY A 731 25.20 14.51 -8.39
CA GLY A 731 25.41 14.50 -9.85
C GLY A 731 26.69 13.78 -10.26
#